data_AF-A0A534MGS6-F1
#
_entry.id   AF-A0A534MGS6-F1
#
_cell.length_a   1.000
_cell.length_b   1.000
_cell.length_c   1.000
_cell.angle_alpha   90.00
_cell.angle_beta   90.00
_cell.angle_gamma   90.00
#
_symmetry.space_group_name_H-M   'P 1'
#
loop_
_entity.id
_entity.type
_entity.pdbx_description
1 polymer ?
#
loop_
_entity_poly.entity_id
_entity_poly.type
_entity_poly.pdbx_seq_one_letter_code
_entity_poly.pdbx_strand_id
1 'polypeptide(L)'
;MRVAVVFKDRCQPKRCHLECIAFCPPQRTGTEVIWIDPETTKAAISEETCISCGICLPAGAPISTDSGIVDIDRMTVGTRVLTHAGRYRAVTGVQTRIYDGTLFRIRVTGQPDSLEVTEEHPILAVRRRSIKGGRRLEKGVGVMRWVRPTELKVGDYLVKARSRDVGTNDSWDVDIPMVLGGGRHPQWSEQLISVPLTPDLARLVGYYLSEGSADDRRLVFSFHEKEQNYRNDVRHIVHQVFGLQGYETKNSGLGRNVRYDSAVLARVFGSLGRQCDQKRIPATFRSAPRAVREELVRGFWRSDGHWGYHRNYFGIVTTSRHLAYQLQEILGSLGIAAGVTARSPPGKRRVYRLTVTAEFSTQLSRILQVRFSDSRNRKASHYLVDQEFVYSPIRSIESRRVEGLQVFNLEVEEDQTYTAAGEIVHNCVRKCPFDAIRIIGLPEALKEDLVHQYGKNAFRLFRIPVPKKGEVIGLLGPNGIGKTTAVGILSGETAPNLGHYRRKKPHWDDVLEYFKGTEVHGYLEKIAHKGLTTAIKPQYVDKLSKVYSGKVRDLLRKIDHQGKLAELITSLELGSFLDRDIGQLSGGELQRLAIAATMLKDADVYFFDEPSSYLDIYQRLKVAKVIQSLSKEKYVVVVEHDLAVLDFLADTVFLMYGEEGAYGIIAQPRPVRTAINVYLGGYLKEENIRFREREIRFDVRPPRADWKAETLVAFDELTKRYEGFELVVHPGRLRKGEVVGVVGPNATGKTTFVKMLAGEEAPTSGAVQGKWQVSYKPQYLEAVYEGTVGDLLRSAVGKKADSGYFETEILQPLKVKGMMERDVSTLSGGELQRVAIALCLGRDADIYLLDEPSAYLDSNQRMEAARTIRRVMEREARTGLIVDHDVYFLDMVSDSLMVFSGDPGRRGVGEGPFPMREGMNRFLKMVGITFRRDADTNRPRINKLDSRLDREQKSAGEYYYATEETLEAS
;
A
#
# COMPACT_ATOMS: atom_id res chain seq x y z
N MET A 1 -13.02 16.43 -9.65
CA MET A 1 -11.82 17.12 -10.18
C MET A 1 -10.57 16.26 -10.05
N ARG A 2 -9.51 16.54 -10.82
CA ARG A 2 -8.22 15.83 -10.72
C ARG A 2 -7.15 16.75 -10.18
N VAL A 3 -6.39 16.26 -9.21
CA VAL A 3 -5.25 16.96 -8.61
C VAL A 3 -3.99 16.18 -8.97
N ALA A 4 -3.15 16.78 -9.79
CA ALA A 4 -1.83 16.25 -10.10
C ALA A 4 -0.81 16.93 -9.20
N VAL A 5 -0.03 16.14 -8.47
CA VAL A 5 0.99 16.60 -7.52
C VAL A 5 2.35 16.08 -7.96
N VAL A 6 3.34 16.95 -7.91
CA VAL A 6 4.74 16.61 -8.17
C VAL A 6 5.58 16.93 -6.92
N PHE A 7 6.08 15.88 -6.27
CA PHE A 7 7.03 15.97 -5.16
C PHE A 7 8.40 16.36 -5.71
N LYS A 8 8.73 17.65 -5.63
CA LYS A 8 9.93 18.24 -6.25
C LYS A 8 11.24 17.66 -5.71
N ASP A 9 11.25 17.29 -4.44
CA ASP A 9 12.35 16.59 -3.74
C ASP A 9 12.62 15.20 -4.32
N ARG A 10 11.57 14.48 -4.72
CA ARG A 10 11.67 13.14 -5.34
C ARG A 10 11.89 13.18 -6.84
N CYS A 11 11.49 14.27 -7.50
CA CYS A 11 11.58 14.38 -8.95
C CYS A 11 13.05 14.54 -9.38
N GLN A 12 13.60 13.50 -10.01
CA GLN A 12 14.99 13.46 -10.48
C GLN A 12 15.07 13.26 -12.01
N PRO A 13 14.71 14.27 -12.84
CA PRO A 13 14.69 14.13 -14.32
C PRO A 13 16.02 13.67 -14.92
N LYS A 14 17.15 14.02 -14.30
CA LYS A 14 18.50 13.60 -14.72
C LYS A 14 18.79 12.11 -14.49
N ARG A 15 18.03 11.44 -13.61
CA ARG A 15 18.24 10.03 -13.22
C ARG A 15 17.12 9.08 -13.68
N CYS A 16 15.97 9.59 -14.16
CA CYS A 16 14.81 8.75 -14.54
C CYS A 16 14.52 8.69 -16.04
N HIS A 17 15.43 9.14 -16.92
CA HIS A 17 15.23 9.14 -18.39
C HIS A 17 13.87 9.71 -18.87
N LEU A 18 13.23 10.57 -18.08
CA LEU A 18 11.91 11.15 -18.35
C LEU A 18 10.79 10.12 -18.59
N GLU A 19 10.82 8.98 -17.89
CA GLU A 19 9.81 7.92 -18.01
C GLU A 19 8.35 8.42 -17.92
N CYS A 20 8.09 9.42 -17.07
CA CYS A 20 6.77 10.03 -16.94
C CYS A 20 6.26 10.62 -18.27
N ILE A 21 7.13 11.23 -19.06
CA ILE A 21 6.82 11.81 -20.38
C ILE A 21 6.78 10.69 -21.42
N ALA A 22 7.81 9.83 -21.43
CA ALA A 22 7.97 8.77 -22.42
C ALA A 22 6.78 7.79 -22.46
N PHE A 23 6.21 7.50 -21.29
CA PHE A 23 5.17 6.47 -21.13
C PHE A 23 3.76 7.03 -20.90
N CYS A 24 3.59 8.34 -20.84
CA CYS A 24 2.27 8.94 -20.72
C CYS A 24 1.45 8.70 -22.02
N PRO A 25 0.33 7.96 -21.98
CA PRO A 25 -0.43 7.64 -23.18
C PRO A 25 -0.86 8.88 -24.00
N PRO A 26 -1.46 9.94 -23.40
CA PRO A 26 -1.83 11.12 -24.16
C PRO A 26 -0.62 11.86 -24.77
N GLN A 27 0.54 11.85 -24.09
CA GLN A 27 1.79 12.40 -24.62
C GLN A 27 2.24 11.67 -25.89
N ARG A 28 2.18 10.33 -25.87
CA ARG A 28 2.52 9.49 -27.04
C ARG A 28 1.57 9.66 -28.21
N THR A 29 0.32 10.05 -27.95
CA THR A 29 -0.67 10.37 -28.98
C THR A 29 -0.65 11.83 -29.43
N GLY A 30 0.36 12.61 -29.01
CA GLY A 30 0.58 14.00 -29.45
C GLY A 30 -0.12 15.08 -28.64
N THR A 31 -0.70 14.75 -27.48
CA THR A 31 -1.28 15.73 -26.55
C THR A 31 -0.29 16.04 -25.44
N GLU A 32 0.15 17.29 -25.30
CA GLU A 32 1.04 17.66 -24.20
C GLU A 32 0.32 17.57 -22.84
N VAL A 33 0.84 16.70 -21.98
CA VAL A 33 0.32 16.44 -20.63
C VAL A 33 1.40 16.68 -19.58
N ILE A 34 2.63 16.27 -19.87
CA ILE A 34 3.76 16.39 -18.94
C ILE A 34 4.92 17.06 -19.67
N TRP A 35 5.47 18.12 -19.08
CA TRP A 35 6.66 18.82 -19.57
C TRP A 35 7.65 19.04 -18.42
N ILE A 36 8.89 19.40 -18.75
CA ILE A 36 9.85 19.88 -17.76
C ILE A 36 9.68 21.38 -17.63
N ASP A 37 9.32 21.82 -16.44
CA ASP A 37 9.14 23.22 -16.13
C ASP A 37 10.52 23.92 -16.12
N PRO A 38 10.73 24.97 -16.94
CA PRO A 38 12.02 25.63 -17.07
C PRO A 38 12.44 26.41 -15.82
N GLU A 39 11.51 26.85 -14.97
CA GLU A 39 11.83 27.56 -13.72
C GLU A 39 12.28 26.59 -12.64
N THR A 40 11.61 25.44 -12.53
CA THR A 40 11.88 24.49 -11.44
C THR A 40 12.83 23.37 -11.85
N THR A 41 13.06 23.16 -13.14
CA THR A 41 13.75 21.99 -13.74
C THR A 41 13.14 20.64 -13.38
N LYS A 42 11.89 20.63 -12.86
CA LYS A 42 11.13 19.43 -12.46
C LYS A 42 9.97 19.18 -13.43
N ALA A 43 9.38 17.99 -13.37
CA ALA A 43 8.18 17.68 -14.14
C ALA A 43 6.99 18.55 -13.70
N ALA A 44 6.20 19.00 -14.65
CA ALA A 44 4.90 19.64 -14.43
C ALA A 44 3.83 18.95 -15.28
N ILE A 45 2.60 18.91 -14.77
CA ILE A 45 1.51 18.09 -15.30
C ILE A 45 0.27 18.96 -15.50
N SER A 46 -0.34 18.84 -16.67
CA SER A 46 -1.64 19.46 -16.97
C SER A 46 -2.77 18.59 -16.43
N GLU A 47 -3.56 19.11 -15.49
CA GLU A 47 -4.71 18.39 -14.90
C GLU A 47 -5.90 18.27 -15.87
N GLU A 48 -5.96 19.16 -16.86
CA GLU A 48 -6.98 19.19 -17.91
C GLU A 48 -6.77 18.05 -18.92
N THR A 49 -5.54 17.91 -19.41
CA THR A 49 -5.18 16.90 -20.42
C THR A 49 -4.74 15.57 -19.80
N CYS A 50 -4.36 15.54 -18.52
CA CYS A 50 -4.04 14.29 -17.82
C CYS A 50 -5.27 13.41 -17.66
N ILE A 51 -5.18 12.18 -18.15
CA ILE A 51 -6.30 11.24 -18.15
C ILE A 51 -6.40 10.38 -16.89
N SER A 52 -5.44 10.51 -15.97
CA SER A 52 -5.23 9.63 -14.81
C SER A 52 -5.14 8.15 -15.20
N CYS A 53 -3.93 7.58 -15.26
CA CYS A 53 -3.75 6.15 -15.51
C CYS A 53 -4.27 5.32 -14.31
N GLY A 54 -5.58 5.08 -14.28
CA GLY A 54 -6.32 4.15 -13.41
C GLY A 54 -6.91 2.99 -14.22
N ILE A 55 -6.16 2.54 -15.22
CA ILE A 55 -6.55 1.52 -16.19
C ILE A 55 -6.76 0.21 -15.41
N CYS A 56 -7.96 -0.38 -15.34
CA CYS A 56 -8.16 -1.63 -14.58
C CYS A 56 -9.21 -2.57 -15.22
N LEU A 57 -9.19 -3.85 -14.83
CA LEU A 57 -10.18 -4.89 -15.14
C LEU A 57 -10.78 -5.45 -13.84
N PRO A 58 -12.02 -5.94 -13.83
CA PRO A 58 -12.60 -6.59 -12.66
C PRO A 58 -11.99 -7.97 -12.40
N ALA A 59 -12.18 -8.49 -11.18
CA ALA A 59 -11.85 -9.88 -10.84
C ALA A 59 -12.48 -10.88 -11.84
N GLY A 60 -11.79 -11.99 -12.09
CA GLY A 60 -12.24 -13.02 -13.03
C GLY A 60 -11.94 -12.71 -14.51
N ALA A 61 -11.34 -11.56 -14.83
CA ALA A 61 -10.93 -11.25 -16.19
C ALA A 61 -9.83 -12.21 -16.66
N PRO A 62 -10.05 -13.00 -17.74
CA PRO A 62 -9.08 -13.99 -18.20
C PRO A 62 -7.88 -13.35 -18.88
N ILE A 63 -6.68 -13.63 -18.40
CA ILE A 63 -5.42 -13.17 -18.98
C ILE A 63 -4.71 -14.33 -19.67
N SER A 64 -4.22 -14.10 -20.89
CA SER A 64 -3.40 -15.08 -21.61
C SER A 64 -1.98 -15.11 -21.06
N THR A 65 -1.59 -16.24 -20.45
CA THR A 65 -0.25 -16.49 -19.88
C THR A 65 0.46 -17.65 -20.59
N ASP A 66 1.75 -17.83 -20.30
CA ASP A 66 2.57 -18.93 -20.78
C ASP A 66 2.11 -20.32 -20.26
N SER A 67 1.49 -20.35 -19.09
CA SER A 67 0.89 -21.55 -18.46
C SER A 67 -0.59 -21.76 -18.79
N GLY A 68 -1.23 -20.80 -19.49
CA GLY A 68 -2.63 -20.87 -19.93
C GLY A 68 -3.45 -19.63 -19.54
N ILE A 69 -4.76 -19.78 -19.36
CA ILE A 69 -5.62 -18.67 -18.92
C ILE A 69 -5.61 -18.57 -17.40
N VAL A 70 -5.20 -17.42 -16.89
CA VAL A 70 -5.21 -17.10 -15.45
C VAL A 70 -6.11 -15.89 -15.24
N ASP A 71 -7.01 -15.95 -14.27
CA ASP A 71 -7.85 -14.80 -13.94
C ASP A 71 -6.99 -13.70 -13.27
N ILE A 72 -7.23 -12.43 -13.61
CA ILE A 72 -6.36 -11.31 -13.24
C ILE A 72 -6.13 -11.17 -11.72
N ASP A 73 -7.13 -11.51 -10.90
CA ASP A 73 -7.08 -11.47 -9.43
C ASP A 73 -6.21 -12.58 -8.82
N ARG A 74 -5.82 -13.57 -9.62
CA ARG A 74 -4.90 -14.65 -9.22
C ARG A 74 -3.50 -14.48 -9.80
N MET A 75 -3.23 -13.34 -10.44
CA MET A 75 -1.95 -13.08 -11.06
C MET A 75 -0.85 -12.85 -10.00
N THR A 76 0.33 -13.37 -10.26
CA THR A 76 1.53 -13.20 -9.41
C THR A 76 2.66 -12.58 -10.20
N VAL A 77 3.54 -11.84 -9.52
CA VAL A 77 4.79 -11.34 -10.10
C VAL A 77 5.63 -12.52 -10.60
N GLY A 78 6.24 -12.37 -11.77
CA GLY A 78 6.99 -13.42 -12.47
C GLY A 78 6.17 -14.22 -13.50
N THR A 79 4.84 -14.25 -13.40
CA THR A 79 4.00 -14.91 -14.41
C THR A 79 4.16 -14.23 -15.76
N ARG A 80 4.34 -14.98 -16.85
CA ARG A 80 4.54 -14.38 -18.17
C ARG A 80 3.23 -14.25 -18.95
N VAL A 81 2.91 -13.04 -19.39
CA VAL A 81 1.67 -12.71 -20.12
C VAL A 81 1.95 -12.43 -21.60
N LEU A 82 0.98 -12.75 -22.47
CA LEU A 82 1.08 -12.49 -23.90
C LEU A 82 0.85 -11.01 -24.21
N THR A 83 1.84 -10.37 -24.82
CA THR A 83 1.87 -8.94 -25.14
C THR A 83 1.43 -8.68 -26.59
N HIS A 84 1.15 -7.41 -26.92
CA HIS A 84 0.79 -7.00 -28.29
C HIS A 84 1.86 -7.37 -29.34
N ALA A 85 3.13 -7.49 -28.93
CA ALA A 85 4.24 -7.86 -29.82
C ALA A 85 4.24 -9.37 -30.16
N GLY A 86 3.31 -10.15 -29.61
CA GLY A 86 3.23 -11.59 -29.81
C GLY A 86 4.30 -12.36 -29.04
N ARG A 87 4.75 -11.84 -27.90
CA ARG A 87 5.75 -12.44 -27.02
C ARG A 87 5.23 -12.54 -25.59
N TYR A 88 5.78 -13.47 -24.82
CA TYR A 88 5.48 -13.63 -23.39
C TYR A 88 6.47 -12.82 -22.55
N ARG A 89 5.99 -11.93 -21.67
CA ARG A 89 6.81 -11.09 -20.78
C ARG A 89 6.38 -11.22 -19.34
N ALA A 90 7.34 -11.12 -18.42
CA ALA A 90 7.06 -11.27 -16.99
C ALA A 90 6.23 -10.10 -16.45
N VAL A 91 5.27 -10.42 -15.60
CA VAL A 91 4.57 -9.44 -14.77
C VAL A 91 5.53 -8.97 -13.68
N THR A 92 5.81 -7.66 -13.63
CA THR A 92 6.70 -7.04 -12.63
C THR A 92 5.93 -6.49 -11.43
N GLY A 93 4.62 -6.26 -11.58
CA GLY A 93 3.76 -5.75 -10.52
C GLY A 93 2.29 -6.06 -10.78
N VAL A 94 1.54 -6.27 -9.69
CA VAL A 94 0.07 -6.40 -9.72
C VAL A 94 -0.50 -5.24 -8.91
N GLN A 95 -1.38 -4.47 -9.53
CA GLN A 95 -1.98 -3.28 -8.94
C GLN A 95 -3.45 -3.54 -8.65
N THR A 96 -3.93 -3.05 -7.51
CA THR A 96 -5.33 -3.16 -7.11
C THR A 96 -5.86 -1.80 -6.64
N ARG A 97 -7.11 -1.50 -6.96
CA ARG A 97 -7.84 -0.37 -6.36
C ARG A 97 -9.32 -0.67 -6.25
N ILE A 98 -10.01 0.11 -5.43
CA ILE A 98 -11.48 0.15 -5.41
C ILE A 98 -11.94 1.15 -6.49
N TYR A 99 -12.94 0.77 -7.28
CA TYR A 99 -13.48 1.55 -8.38
C TYR A 99 -14.98 1.81 -8.23
N ASP A 100 -15.31 3.10 -8.31
CA ASP A 100 -16.65 3.64 -8.39
C ASP A 100 -16.82 4.32 -9.75
N GLY A 101 -17.72 3.84 -10.60
CA GLY A 101 -17.88 4.39 -11.95
C GLY A 101 -18.57 3.46 -12.94
N THR A 102 -18.42 3.75 -14.23
CA THR A 102 -19.00 2.94 -15.31
C THR A 102 -18.05 1.81 -15.68
N LEU A 103 -18.56 0.58 -15.71
CA LEU A 103 -17.88 -0.61 -16.22
C LEU A 103 -18.46 -0.97 -17.59
N PHE A 104 -17.59 -1.13 -18.58
CA PHE A 104 -17.95 -1.52 -19.94
C PHE A 104 -17.73 -3.01 -20.14
N ARG A 105 -18.70 -3.68 -20.78
CA ARG A 105 -18.64 -5.08 -21.21
C ARG A 105 -18.72 -5.13 -22.73
N ILE A 106 -17.62 -5.51 -23.37
CA ILE A 106 -17.47 -5.54 -24.82
C ILE A 106 -17.47 -7.00 -25.29
N ARG A 107 -18.43 -7.36 -26.15
CA ARG A 107 -18.50 -8.71 -26.74
C ARG A 107 -17.90 -8.69 -28.14
N VAL A 108 -16.93 -9.56 -28.37
CA VAL A 108 -16.22 -9.67 -29.65
C VAL A 108 -16.63 -10.94 -30.39
N THR A 109 -16.65 -10.89 -31.72
CA THR A 109 -16.92 -12.06 -32.55
C THR A 109 -15.87 -13.14 -32.33
N GLY A 110 -16.32 -14.36 -32.03
CA GLY A 110 -15.41 -15.51 -31.85
C GLY A 110 -14.66 -15.51 -30.52
N GLN A 111 -15.14 -14.75 -29.53
CA GLN A 111 -14.64 -14.74 -28.16
C GLN A 111 -15.71 -15.30 -27.21
N PRO A 112 -15.44 -16.35 -26.41
CA PRO A 112 -16.38 -16.86 -25.40
C PRO A 112 -16.57 -15.95 -24.19
N ASP A 113 -15.56 -15.19 -23.76
CA ASP A 113 -15.61 -14.26 -22.63
C ASP A 113 -15.66 -12.82 -23.14
N SER A 114 -16.36 -11.95 -22.42
CA SER A 114 -16.43 -10.52 -22.76
C SER A 114 -15.24 -9.79 -22.16
N LEU A 115 -14.74 -8.77 -22.85
CA LEU A 115 -13.77 -7.85 -22.28
C LEU A 115 -14.51 -6.89 -21.35
N GLU A 116 -14.32 -7.03 -20.03
CA GLU A 116 -14.83 -6.08 -19.04
C GLU A 116 -13.72 -5.15 -18.58
N VAL A 117 -13.95 -3.85 -18.69
CA VAL A 117 -12.94 -2.82 -18.38
C VAL A 117 -13.58 -1.56 -17.80
N THR A 118 -12.79 -0.80 -17.04
CA THR A 118 -13.20 0.53 -16.56
C THR A 118 -13.24 1.55 -17.71
N GLU A 119 -13.92 2.68 -17.51
CA GLU A 119 -14.19 3.69 -18.55
C GLU A 119 -12.93 4.31 -19.17
N GLU A 120 -11.84 4.37 -18.42
CA GLU A 120 -10.55 4.95 -18.81
C GLU A 120 -9.61 3.95 -19.48
N HIS A 121 -9.96 2.66 -19.57
CA HIS A 121 -9.06 1.58 -19.96
C HIS A 121 -8.77 1.59 -21.48
N PRO A 122 -7.53 1.85 -21.94
CA PRO A 122 -7.22 1.84 -23.36
C PRO A 122 -7.20 0.43 -23.93
N ILE A 123 -7.94 0.24 -25.01
CA ILE A 123 -8.03 -1.01 -25.78
C ILE A 123 -7.43 -0.76 -27.16
N LEU A 124 -6.66 -1.72 -27.67
CA LEU A 124 -6.11 -1.62 -29.02
C LEU A 124 -7.20 -1.97 -30.04
N ALA A 125 -7.56 -1.02 -30.90
CA ALA A 125 -8.66 -1.18 -31.84
C ALA A 125 -8.38 -0.55 -33.21
N VAL A 126 -9.12 -1.00 -34.22
CA VAL A 126 -9.21 -0.38 -35.54
C VAL A 126 -10.64 0.10 -35.76
N ARG A 127 -10.80 1.43 -35.85
CA ARG A 127 -12.08 2.08 -36.11
C ARG A 127 -12.41 2.01 -37.60
N ARG A 128 -13.63 1.58 -37.94
CA ARG A 128 -14.01 1.34 -39.34
C ARG A 128 -14.87 2.49 -39.87
N ARG A 129 -14.62 2.87 -41.12
CA ARG A 129 -15.44 3.84 -41.84
C ARG A 129 -16.73 3.17 -42.32
N SER A 130 -17.83 3.93 -42.29
CA SER A 130 -19.11 3.49 -42.82
C SER A 130 -19.20 3.78 -44.32
N ILE A 131 -19.64 2.79 -45.09
CA ILE A 131 -19.89 2.87 -46.53
C ILE A 131 -21.37 2.63 -46.81
N LYS A 132 -21.89 3.18 -47.92
CA LYS A 132 -23.28 3.07 -48.37
C LYS A 132 -24.28 3.55 -47.31
N GLY A 133 -24.19 4.83 -46.93
CA GLY A 133 -25.22 5.51 -46.12
C GLY A 133 -25.45 4.90 -44.73
N GLY A 134 -24.39 4.42 -44.05
CA GLY A 134 -24.50 3.91 -42.68
C GLY A 134 -24.66 2.40 -42.54
N ARG A 135 -25.00 1.67 -43.63
CA ARG A 135 -25.46 0.27 -43.55
C ARG A 135 -24.37 -0.81 -43.60
N ARG A 136 -23.15 -0.49 -44.07
CA ARG A 136 -22.03 -1.46 -44.12
C ARG A 136 -20.72 -0.78 -43.72
N LEU A 137 -19.93 -1.43 -42.88
CA LEU A 137 -18.57 -0.98 -42.54
C LEU A 137 -17.55 -1.49 -43.55
N GLU A 138 -16.56 -0.66 -43.89
CA GLU A 138 -15.44 -1.01 -44.78
C GLU A 138 -14.64 -2.19 -44.22
N LYS A 139 -14.36 -3.22 -45.03
CA LYS A 139 -13.43 -4.30 -44.64
C LYS A 139 -12.02 -3.90 -45.07
N GLY A 140 -11.14 -3.62 -44.11
CA GLY A 140 -9.74 -3.32 -44.36
C GLY A 140 -8.96 -3.22 -43.04
N VAL A 141 -7.63 -3.31 -43.14
CA VAL A 141 -6.72 -3.02 -42.04
C VAL A 141 -6.59 -1.49 -41.99
N GLY A 142 -7.40 -0.86 -41.12
CA GLY A 142 -7.35 0.59 -40.89
C GLY A 142 -6.19 0.98 -39.97
N VAL A 143 -6.18 2.25 -39.53
CA VAL A 143 -5.17 2.73 -38.57
C VAL A 143 -5.48 2.21 -37.18
N MET A 144 -4.57 1.40 -36.63
CA MET A 144 -4.64 0.88 -35.28
C MET A 144 -4.34 1.99 -34.26
N ARG A 145 -5.16 2.11 -33.21
CA ARG A 145 -5.01 3.11 -32.15
C ARG A 145 -5.45 2.55 -30.80
N TRP A 146 -4.88 3.09 -29.74
CA TRP A 146 -5.41 2.93 -28.39
C TRP A 146 -6.64 3.82 -28.24
N VAL A 147 -7.78 3.23 -27.87
CA VAL A 147 -9.06 3.93 -27.74
C VAL A 147 -9.73 3.57 -26.43
N ARG A 148 -10.55 4.47 -25.90
CA ARG A 148 -11.38 4.16 -24.73
C ARG A 148 -12.65 3.38 -25.12
N PRO A 149 -13.26 2.65 -24.18
CA PRO A 149 -14.53 1.96 -24.41
C PRO A 149 -15.64 2.89 -24.90
N THR A 150 -15.65 4.15 -24.43
CA THR A 150 -16.63 5.18 -24.84
C THR A 150 -16.50 5.62 -26.29
N GLU A 151 -15.34 5.41 -26.91
CA GLU A 151 -15.07 5.82 -28.29
C GLU A 151 -15.35 4.70 -29.31
N LEU A 152 -15.54 3.47 -28.83
CA LEU A 152 -15.79 2.29 -29.65
C LEU A 152 -17.23 2.24 -30.16
N LYS A 153 -17.41 1.70 -31.38
CA LYS A 153 -18.73 1.43 -31.95
C LYS A 153 -18.86 -0.05 -32.32
N VAL A 154 -20.10 -0.55 -32.28
CA VAL A 154 -20.41 -1.90 -32.76
C VAL A 154 -19.95 -2.03 -34.21
N GLY A 155 -19.19 -3.10 -34.48
CA GLY A 155 -18.60 -3.40 -35.78
C GLY A 155 -17.16 -2.92 -35.98
N ASP A 156 -16.62 -2.04 -35.13
CA ASP A 156 -15.18 -1.77 -35.04
C ASP A 156 -14.42 -3.06 -34.71
N TYR A 157 -13.13 -3.11 -35.02
CA TYR A 157 -12.30 -4.29 -34.74
C TYR A 157 -11.52 -4.12 -33.45
N LEU A 158 -11.58 -5.13 -32.59
CA LEU A 158 -10.55 -5.36 -31.56
C LEU A 158 -9.48 -6.30 -32.10
N VAL A 159 -8.30 -6.21 -31.49
CA VAL A 159 -7.06 -6.77 -32.01
C VAL A 159 -6.53 -7.86 -31.07
N LYS A 160 -6.17 -9.00 -31.65
CA LYS A 160 -5.49 -10.11 -30.96
C LYS A 160 -4.07 -10.27 -31.50
N ALA A 161 -3.11 -10.47 -30.61
CA ALA A 161 -1.72 -10.69 -31.00
C ALA A 161 -1.55 -12.08 -31.66
N ARG A 162 -0.74 -12.15 -32.71
CA ARG A 162 -0.24 -13.44 -33.23
C ARG A 162 1.07 -13.76 -32.52
N SER A 163 1.11 -14.90 -31.81
CA SER A 163 2.37 -15.39 -31.25
C SER A 163 3.40 -15.55 -32.36
N ARG A 164 4.57 -14.92 -32.19
CA ARG A 164 5.67 -15.01 -33.17
C ARG A 164 6.60 -16.17 -32.82
N ASP A 165 7.37 -16.61 -33.82
CA ASP A 165 8.35 -17.67 -33.66
C ASP A 165 9.54 -17.11 -32.88
N VAL A 166 9.70 -17.55 -31.63
CA VAL A 166 10.80 -17.10 -30.75
C VAL A 166 11.46 -18.28 -30.02
N GLY A 167 11.10 -19.52 -30.31
CA GLY A 167 11.67 -20.68 -29.61
C GLY A 167 13.13 -20.93 -29.99
N THR A 168 14.07 -20.61 -29.10
CA THR A 168 15.45 -21.14 -29.09
C THR A 168 15.54 -22.51 -28.40
N ASN A 169 14.43 -23.03 -27.87
CA ASN A 169 14.41 -24.29 -27.14
C ASN A 169 14.10 -25.44 -28.10
N ASP A 170 15.08 -26.32 -28.26
CA ASP A 170 14.97 -27.55 -29.06
C ASP A 170 14.34 -28.72 -28.28
N SER A 171 13.92 -28.47 -27.03
CA SER A 171 13.34 -29.46 -26.11
C SER A 171 12.11 -28.93 -25.37
N TRP A 172 11.25 -29.88 -24.97
CA TRP A 172 10.20 -29.72 -23.99
C TRP A 172 10.70 -30.25 -22.65
N ASP A 173 11.02 -29.33 -21.75
CA ASP A 173 11.52 -29.66 -20.42
C ASP A 173 10.36 -29.69 -19.41
N VAL A 174 10.31 -30.75 -18.59
CA VAL A 174 9.22 -31.00 -17.63
C VAL A 174 9.81 -31.48 -16.31
N ASP A 175 9.56 -30.73 -15.24
CA ASP A 175 9.83 -31.18 -13.87
C ASP A 175 8.79 -32.22 -13.45
N ILE A 176 9.25 -33.43 -13.14
CA ILE A 176 8.39 -34.50 -12.60
C ILE A 176 8.82 -34.89 -11.18
N PRO A 177 7.88 -35.05 -10.25
CA PRO A 177 8.21 -35.54 -8.92
C PRO A 177 8.61 -37.02 -9.02
N MET A 178 9.73 -37.39 -8.40
CA MET A 178 10.31 -38.73 -8.33
C MET A 178 10.51 -39.12 -6.86
N VAL A 179 10.26 -40.39 -6.54
CA VAL A 179 10.50 -40.89 -5.18
C VAL A 179 11.95 -41.36 -5.11
N LEU A 180 12.77 -40.73 -4.27
CA LEU A 180 14.18 -41.09 -4.08
C LEU A 180 14.34 -42.35 -3.22
N GLY A 181 13.34 -42.66 -2.39
CA GLY A 181 13.31 -43.80 -1.47
C GLY A 181 12.54 -43.45 -0.20
N GLY A 182 11.96 -44.45 0.45
CA GLY A 182 11.28 -44.30 1.75
C GLY A 182 10.09 -45.23 1.93
N GLY A 183 10.00 -45.87 3.10
CA GLY A 183 8.85 -46.66 3.55
C GLY A 183 7.62 -45.76 3.84
N ARG A 184 7.08 -45.77 5.06
CA ARG A 184 5.83 -45.06 5.41
C ARG A 184 5.81 -43.54 5.12
N HIS A 185 6.96 -42.90 4.88
CA HIS A 185 7.07 -41.51 4.42
C HIS A 185 8.01 -41.40 3.21
N PRO A 186 7.50 -41.34 1.97
CA PRO A 186 8.32 -41.24 0.77
C PRO A 186 8.96 -39.84 0.66
N GLN A 187 10.28 -39.79 0.43
CA GLN A 187 10.98 -38.57 0.09
C GLN A 187 10.87 -38.29 -1.41
N TRP A 188 10.45 -37.07 -1.76
CA TRP A 188 10.22 -36.64 -3.13
C TRP A 188 11.33 -35.69 -3.58
N SER A 189 11.78 -35.86 -4.82
CA SER A 189 12.66 -34.93 -5.53
C SER A 189 12.01 -34.55 -6.85
N GLU A 190 12.18 -33.31 -7.28
CA GLU A 190 11.85 -32.91 -8.65
C GLU A 190 13.00 -33.33 -9.56
N GLN A 191 12.65 -34.00 -10.67
CA GLN A 191 13.59 -34.37 -11.72
C GLN A 191 13.15 -33.73 -13.02
N LEU A 192 14.05 -32.97 -13.64
CA LEU A 192 13.84 -32.37 -14.95
C LEU A 192 14.00 -33.44 -16.04
N ILE A 193 12.95 -33.62 -16.85
CA ILE A 193 12.96 -34.49 -18.03
C ILE A 193 12.92 -33.61 -19.27
N SER A 194 13.92 -33.73 -20.13
CA SER A 194 14.01 -32.99 -21.40
C SER A 194 13.64 -33.92 -22.57
N VAL A 195 12.60 -33.57 -23.32
CA VAL A 195 12.13 -34.34 -24.49
C VAL A 195 12.33 -33.52 -25.77
N PRO A 196 13.02 -34.02 -26.81
CA PRO A 196 13.26 -33.27 -28.04
C PRO A 196 11.96 -32.78 -28.71
N LEU A 197 11.89 -31.49 -29.05
CA LEU A 197 10.71 -30.85 -29.60
C LEU A 197 10.57 -31.13 -31.12
N THR A 198 10.07 -32.32 -31.45
CA THR A 198 9.90 -32.78 -32.84
C THR A 198 8.44 -32.65 -33.33
N PRO A 199 8.20 -32.56 -34.66
CA PRO A 199 6.84 -32.61 -35.20
C PRO A 199 6.08 -33.90 -34.81
N ASP A 200 6.77 -35.03 -34.70
CA ASP A 200 6.18 -36.30 -34.26
C ASP A 200 5.72 -36.25 -32.79
N LEU A 201 6.57 -35.72 -31.89
CA LEU A 201 6.19 -35.49 -30.50
C LEU A 201 4.98 -34.55 -30.41
N ALA A 202 4.96 -33.47 -31.19
CA ALA A 202 3.85 -32.54 -31.21
C ALA A 202 2.53 -33.18 -31.65
N ARG A 203 2.57 -34.06 -32.66
CA ARG A 203 1.42 -34.87 -33.08
C ARG A 203 0.95 -35.81 -31.97
N LEU A 204 1.87 -36.46 -31.25
CA LEU A 204 1.55 -37.30 -30.09
C LEU A 204 0.93 -36.50 -28.94
N VAL A 205 1.44 -35.30 -28.66
CA VAL A 205 0.82 -34.35 -27.71
C VAL A 205 -0.58 -33.98 -28.18
N GLY A 206 -0.78 -33.77 -29.48
CA GLY A 206 -2.11 -33.57 -30.08
C GLY A 206 -3.07 -34.71 -29.75
N TYR A 207 -2.67 -35.97 -29.96
CA TYR A 207 -3.49 -37.14 -29.59
C TYR A 207 -3.75 -37.23 -28.08
N TYR A 208 -2.79 -36.83 -27.25
CA TYR A 208 -2.99 -36.83 -25.80
C TYR A 208 -4.03 -35.78 -25.40
N LEU A 209 -3.97 -34.60 -25.99
CA LEU A 209 -4.85 -33.50 -25.66
C LEU A 209 -6.32 -33.79 -26.02
N SER A 210 -6.56 -34.58 -27.07
CA SER A 210 -7.91 -35.07 -27.41
C SER A 210 -8.28 -36.29 -26.57
N GLU A 211 -7.64 -37.43 -26.82
CA GLU A 211 -8.08 -38.77 -26.38
C GLU A 211 -7.18 -39.42 -25.32
N GLY A 212 -6.16 -38.69 -24.86
CA GLY A 212 -5.25 -39.13 -23.81
C GLY A 212 -5.78 -38.92 -22.40
N SER A 213 -5.38 -39.82 -21.51
CA SER A 213 -5.53 -39.71 -20.05
C SER A 213 -4.30 -40.29 -19.36
N ALA A 214 -3.93 -39.72 -18.22
CA ALA A 214 -2.79 -40.20 -17.43
C ALA A 214 -3.12 -40.24 -15.93
N ASP A 215 -2.66 -41.29 -15.26
CA ASP A 215 -2.58 -41.36 -13.80
C ASP A 215 -1.12 -41.25 -13.32
N ASP A 216 -0.79 -41.68 -12.10
CA ASP A 216 0.59 -41.60 -11.58
C ASP A 216 1.56 -42.64 -12.19
N ARG A 217 1.04 -43.66 -12.89
CA ARG A 217 1.82 -44.81 -13.37
C ARG A 217 1.54 -45.20 -14.82
N ARG A 218 0.42 -44.74 -15.40
CA ARG A 218 -0.11 -45.22 -16.68
C ARG A 218 -0.51 -44.05 -17.57
N LEU A 219 -0.13 -44.17 -18.84
CA LEU A 219 -0.61 -43.32 -19.92
C LEU A 219 -1.51 -44.15 -20.82
N VAL A 220 -2.70 -43.63 -21.14
CA VAL A 220 -3.69 -44.33 -21.95
C VAL A 220 -4.24 -43.39 -23.02
N PHE A 221 -4.25 -43.86 -24.27
CA PHE A 221 -4.94 -43.22 -25.40
C PHE A 221 -6.13 -44.08 -25.81
N SER A 222 -7.33 -43.49 -25.89
CA SER A 222 -8.56 -44.21 -26.19
C SER A 222 -9.07 -43.86 -27.58
N PHE A 223 -9.13 -44.82 -28.50
CA PHE A 223 -9.60 -44.59 -29.87
C PHE A 223 -10.76 -45.51 -30.23
N HIS A 224 -11.51 -45.18 -31.27
CA HIS A 224 -12.50 -46.08 -31.84
C HIS A 224 -11.82 -47.22 -32.62
N GLU A 225 -12.41 -48.41 -32.68
CA GLU A 225 -11.83 -49.60 -33.31
C GLU A 225 -11.40 -49.38 -34.78
N LYS A 226 -12.19 -48.58 -35.52
CA LYS A 226 -11.91 -48.17 -36.91
C LYS A 226 -10.71 -47.23 -37.09
N GLU A 227 -10.20 -46.63 -36.01
CA GLU A 227 -9.09 -45.66 -36.04
C GLU A 227 -7.73 -46.36 -35.89
N GLN A 228 -7.54 -47.50 -36.56
CA GLN A 228 -6.33 -48.31 -36.43
C GLN A 228 -5.06 -47.54 -36.81
N ASN A 229 -5.16 -46.63 -37.79
CA ASN A 229 -4.04 -45.82 -38.22
C ASN A 229 -3.50 -44.91 -37.11
N TYR A 230 -4.37 -44.33 -36.27
CA TYR A 230 -3.96 -43.46 -35.16
C TYR A 230 -3.34 -44.27 -34.02
N ARG A 231 -3.87 -45.47 -33.76
CA ARG A 231 -3.28 -46.40 -32.77
C ARG A 231 -1.86 -46.82 -33.17
N ASN A 232 -1.66 -47.18 -34.43
CA ASN A 232 -0.34 -47.55 -34.96
C ASN A 232 0.63 -46.37 -34.91
N ASP A 233 0.16 -45.16 -35.23
CA ASP A 233 0.93 -43.93 -35.20
C ASP A 233 1.41 -43.59 -33.78
N VAL A 234 0.51 -43.65 -32.78
CA VAL A 234 0.87 -43.46 -31.36
C VAL A 234 1.93 -44.48 -30.91
N ARG A 235 1.77 -45.76 -31.27
CA ARG A 235 2.75 -46.81 -30.94
C ARG A 235 4.10 -46.56 -31.58
N HIS A 236 4.12 -46.15 -32.85
CA HIS A 236 5.34 -45.85 -33.57
C HIS A 236 6.08 -44.66 -32.95
N ILE A 237 5.38 -43.55 -32.71
CA ILE A 237 5.99 -42.34 -32.15
C ILE A 237 6.50 -42.58 -30.71
N VAL A 238 5.72 -43.25 -29.85
CA VAL A 238 6.18 -43.53 -28.47
C VAL A 238 7.39 -44.45 -28.46
N HIS A 239 7.42 -45.46 -29.33
CA HIS A 239 8.60 -46.32 -29.47
C HIS A 239 9.82 -45.56 -29.97
N GLN A 240 9.65 -44.69 -30.96
CA GLN A 240 10.74 -43.90 -31.53
C GLN A 240 11.29 -42.85 -30.55
N VAL A 241 10.41 -42.13 -29.84
CA VAL A 241 10.79 -41.01 -28.98
C VAL A 241 11.20 -41.48 -27.57
N PHE A 242 10.55 -42.52 -27.04
CA PHE A 242 10.74 -42.95 -25.65
C PHE A 242 11.24 -44.40 -25.50
N GLY A 243 11.38 -45.17 -26.59
CA GLY A 243 11.85 -46.56 -26.54
C GLY A 243 10.85 -47.55 -25.90
N LEU A 244 9.59 -47.14 -25.69
CA LEU A 244 8.59 -47.92 -24.97
C LEU A 244 7.61 -48.62 -25.92
N GLN A 245 7.27 -49.88 -25.60
CA GLN A 245 6.25 -50.66 -26.30
C GLN A 245 4.90 -50.51 -25.60
N GLY A 246 3.84 -50.25 -26.37
CA GLY A 246 2.47 -50.08 -25.86
C GLY A 246 1.63 -51.35 -26.00
N TYR A 247 0.71 -51.56 -25.06
CA TYR A 247 -0.23 -52.68 -25.05
C TYR A 247 -1.61 -52.23 -25.52
N GLU A 248 -2.27 -53.02 -26.36
CA GLU A 248 -3.64 -52.74 -26.78
C GLU A 248 -4.64 -53.52 -25.93
N THR A 249 -5.61 -52.83 -25.34
CA THR A 249 -6.70 -53.46 -24.57
C THR A 249 -8.06 -53.03 -25.11
N LYS A 250 -9.02 -53.95 -25.12
CA LYS A 250 -10.40 -53.68 -25.55
C LYS A 250 -11.21 -53.06 -24.39
N ASN A 251 -11.91 -51.95 -24.65
CA ASN A 251 -12.88 -51.38 -23.71
C ASN A 251 -14.26 -52.04 -23.86
N SER A 252 -15.18 -51.73 -22.95
CA SER A 252 -16.61 -52.00 -23.15
C SER A 252 -17.11 -51.32 -24.44
N GLY A 253 -17.52 -52.11 -25.44
CA GLY A 253 -18.00 -51.62 -26.73
C GLY A 253 -16.93 -51.60 -27.83
N LEU A 254 -16.93 -50.55 -28.66
CA LEU A 254 -16.08 -50.39 -29.85
C LEU A 254 -14.78 -49.60 -29.59
N GLY A 255 -14.45 -49.33 -28.32
CA GLY A 255 -13.23 -48.62 -27.93
C GLY A 255 -12.00 -49.55 -27.89
N ARG A 256 -10.84 -49.02 -28.26
CA ARG A 256 -9.52 -49.66 -28.15
C ARG A 256 -8.56 -48.70 -27.47
N ASN A 257 -7.93 -49.15 -26.38
CA ASN A 257 -6.94 -48.37 -25.65
C ASN A 257 -5.53 -48.79 -26.04
N VAL A 258 -4.65 -47.80 -26.25
CA VAL A 258 -3.21 -48.00 -26.29
C VAL A 258 -2.65 -47.56 -24.94
N ARG A 259 -2.10 -48.50 -24.17
CA ARG A 259 -1.64 -48.30 -22.79
C ARG A 259 -0.12 -48.42 -22.67
N TYR A 260 0.47 -47.53 -21.87
CA TYR A 260 1.87 -47.56 -21.47
C TYR A 260 1.99 -47.51 -19.94
N ASP A 261 2.66 -48.50 -19.37
CA ASP A 261 2.91 -48.59 -17.93
C ASP A 261 4.27 -47.95 -17.60
N SER A 262 4.31 -46.63 -17.63
CA SER A 262 5.50 -45.83 -17.30
C SER A 262 5.12 -44.62 -16.45
N ALA A 263 5.61 -44.58 -15.21
CA ALA A 263 5.39 -43.45 -14.31
C ALA A 263 6.00 -42.15 -14.84
N VAL A 264 7.16 -42.22 -15.49
CA VAL A 264 7.82 -41.06 -16.12
C VAL A 264 6.93 -40.52 -17.24
N LEU A 265 6.52 -41.38 -18.17
CA LEU A 265 5.70 -40.95 -19.32
C LEU A 265 4.32 -40.41 -18.87
N ALA A 266 3.70 -41.08 -17.90
CA ALA A 266 2.41 -40.66 -17.34
C ALA A 266 2.51 -39.30 -16.63
N ARG A 267 3.60 -39.02 -15.91
CA ARG A 267 3.85 -37.71 -15.27
C ARG A 267 4.18 -36.61 -16.28
N VAL A 268 5.00 -36.90 -17.29
CA VAL A 268 5.34 -35.96 -18.36
C VAL A 268 4.08 -35.51 -19.10
N PHE A 269 3.27 -36.44 -19.60
CA PHE A 269 2.02 -36.10 -20.29
C PHE A 269 0.95 -35.59 -19.31
N GLY A 270 0.96 -36.06 -18.07
CA GLY A 270 0.10 -35.55 -17.00
C GLY A 270 0.33 -34.07 -16.68
N SER A 271 1.53 -33.53 -16.94
CA SER A 271 1.83 -32.09 -16.78
C SER A 271 1.01 -31.19 -17.73
N LEU A 272 0.55 -31.77 -18.85
CA LEU A 272 -0.39 -31.16 -19.80
C LEU A 272 -1.84 -31.16 -19.31
N GLY A 273 -2.12 -31.77 -18.14
CA GLY A 273 -3.45 -31.94 -17.56
C GLY A 273 -3.93 -33.38 -17.65
N ARG A 274 -4.37 -33.97 -16.52
CA ARG A 274 -4.82 -35.38 -16.44
C ARG A 274 -6.29 -35.56 -16.84
N GLN A 275 -7.12 -34.56 -16.59
CA GLN A 275 -8.56 -34.56 -16.92
C GLN A 275 -8.85 -33.61 -18.08
N CYS A 276 -9.90 -33.89 -18.85
CA CYS A 276 -10.24 -33.15 -20.08
C CYS A 276 -10.41 -31.64 -19.90
N ASP A 277 -10.88 -31.18 -18.73
CA ASP A 277 -11.06 -29.76 -18.39
C ASP A 277 -9.78 -29.07 -17.90
N GLN A 278 -8.77 -29.85 -17.49
CA GLN A 278 -7.47 -29.36 -17.01
C GLN A 278 -6.41 -29.32 -18.11
N LYS A 279 -6.72 -29.90 -19.29
CA LYS A 279 -5.77 -29.99 -20.38
C LYS A 279 -5.31 -28.59 -20.84
N ARG A 280 -4.03 -28.45 -21.18
CA ARG A 280 -3.39 -27.19 -21.62
C ARG A 280 -2.19 -27.47 -22.53
N ILE A 281 -1.86 -26.51 -23.39
CA ILE A 281 -0.70 -26.54 -24.30
C ILE A 281 0.41 -25.65 -23.71
N PRO A 282 1.60 -26.19 -23.41
CA PRO A 282 2.72 -25.42 -22.92
C PRO A 282 3.14 -24.32 -23.90
N ALA A 283 3.72 -23.24 -23.38
CA ALA A 283 4.24 -22.15 -24.22
C ALA A 283 5.27 -22.64 -25.25
N THR A 284 6.11 -23.62 -24.90
CA THR A 284 7.12 -24.22 -25.79
C THR A 284 6.52 -24.67 -27.12
N PHE A 285 5.37 -25.36 -27.10
CA PHE A 285 4.66 -25.79 -28.31
C PHE A 285 3.96 -24.64 -29.03
N ARG A 286 3.50 -23.61 -28.32
CA ARG A 286 2.81 -22.44 -28.91
C ARG A 286 3.75 -21.49 -29.65
N SER A 287 5.00 -21.39 -29.21
CA SER A 287 6.06 -20.61 -29.85
C SER A 287 7.03 -21.47 -30.70
N ALA A 288 6.72 -22.76 -30.87
CA ALA A 288 7.53 -23.70 -31.65
C ALA A 288 7.54 -23.34 -33.15
N PRO A 289 8.54 -23.85 -33.91
CA PRO A 289 8.54 -23.72 -35.37
C PRO A 289 7.21 -24.14 -35.99
N ARG A 290 6.86 -23.50 -37.11
CA ARG A 290 5.59 -23.74 -37.83
C ARG A 290 5.26 -25.23 -38.01
N ALA A 291 6.23 -26.06 -38.40
CA ALA A 291 6.03 -27.50 -38.63
C ALA A 291 5.56 -28.24 -37.36
N VAL A 292 6.10 -27.89 -36.19
CA VAL A 292 5.72 -28.49 -34.89
C VAL A 292 4.28 -28.11 -34.54
N ARG A 293 3.90 -26.84 -34.71
CA ARG A 293 2.53 -26.36 -34.46
C ARG A 293 1.51 -26.98 -35.41
N GLU A 294 1.86 -27.14 -36.69
CA GLU A 294 1.00 -27.79 -37.69
C GLU A 294 0.71 -29.25 -37.31
N GLU A 295 1.73 -30.01 -36.89
CA GLU A 295 1.55 -31.39 -36.45
C GLU A 295 0.80 -31.53 -35.12
N LEU A 296 0.97 -30.59 -34.18
CA LEU A 296 0.15 -30.55 -32.96
C LEU A 296 -1.33 -30.37 -33.28
N VAL A 297 -1.66 -29.40 -34.16
CA VAL A 297 -3.03 -29.18 -34.63
C VAL A 297 -3.55 -30.43 -35.35
N ARG A 298 -2.72 -31.07 -36.19
CA ARG A 298 -3.10 -32.29 -36.92
C ARG A 298 -3.45 -33.44 -35.97
N GLY A 299 -2.60 -33.74 -34.99
CA GLY A 299 -2.83 -34.82 -34.02
C GLY A 299 -4.12 -34.62 -33.23
N PHE A 300 -4.34 -33.39 -32.76
CA PHE A 300 -5.53 -33.04 -32.01
C PHE A 300 -6.82 -33.12 -32.85
N TRP A 301 -6.79 -32.60 -34.09
CA TRP A 301 -7.97 -32.56 -34.97
C TRP A 301 -8.33 -33.92 -35.57
N ARG A 302 -7.38 -34.85 -35.70
CA ARG A 302 -7.64 -36.21 -36.20
C ARG A 302 -8.55 -37.02 -35.25
N SER A 303 -8.50 -36.73 -33.95
CA SER A 303 -9.36 -37.37 -32.94
C SER A 303 -10.68 -36.63 -32.72
N ASP A 304 -10.62 -35.34 -32.35
CA ASP A 304 -11.80 -34.61 -31.86
C ASP A 304 -12.48 -33.74 -32.94
N GLY A 305 -11.89 -33.70 -34.14
CA GLY A 305 -12.35 -32.85 -35.23
C GLY A 305 -13.63 -33.35 -35.87
N HIS A 306 -14.68 -32.52 -35.87
CA HIS A 306 -15.87 -32.76 -36.67
C HIS A 306 -15.88 -31.89 -37.93
N TRP A 307 -16.22 -32.52 -39.06
CA TRP A 307 -16.50 -31.86 -40.32
C TRP A 307 -17.99 -31.93 -40.65
N GLY A 308 -18.64 -30.76 -40.70
CA GLY A 308 -20.05 -30.67 -41.06
C GLY A 308 -20.26 -30.72 -42.58
N TYR A 309 -20.64 -31.90 -43.11
CA TYR A 309 -20.85 -32.17 -44.55
C TYR A 309 -21.74 -31.13 -45.30
N HIS A 310 -22.70 -30.50 -44.62
CA HIS A 310 -23.64 -29.56 -45.25
C HIS A 310 -23.26 -28.07 -45.08
N ARG A 311 -22.29 -27.74 -44.21
CA ARG A 311 -21.97 -26.36 -43.81
C ARG A 311 -20.49 -25.96 -43.98
N ASN A 312 -19.64 -26.84 -44.53
CA ASN A 312 -18.24 -26.56 -44.91
C ASN A 312 -17.41 -25.82 -43.83
N TYR A 313 -17.54 -26.24 -42.57
CA TYR A 313 -16.75 -25.73 -41.45
C TYR A 313 -16.07 -26.87 -40.71
N PHE A 314 -14.95 -26.55 -40.07
CA PHE A 314 -14.27 -27.43 -39.12
C PHE A 314 -14.61 -26.98 -37.70
N GLY A 315 -14.96 -27.93 -36.83
CA GLY A 315 -15.27 -27.62 -35.44
C GLY A 315 -14.67 -28.62 -34.47
N ILE A 316 -14.30 -28.13 -33.29
CA ILE A 316 -13.89 -28.93 -32.14
C ILE A 316 -14.69 -28.50 -30.92
N VAL A 317 -14.94 -29.46 -30.03
CA VAL A 317 -15.58 -29.22 -28.73
C VAL A 317 -14.63 -29.64 -27.62
N THR A 318 -14.41 -28.77 -26.62
CA THR A 318 -13.61 -29.07 -25.43
C THR A 318 -14.25 -28.47 -24.18
N THR A 319 -14.02 -29.09 -23.03
CA THR A 319 -14.41 -28.56 -21.71
C THR A 319 -13.30 -27.73 -21.07
N SER A 320 -12.06 -27.78 -21.58
CA SER A 320 -10.95 -26.96 -21.08
C SER A 320 -11.01 -25.54 -21.65
N ARG A 321 -11.10 -24.56 -20.74
CA ARG A 321 -10.97 -23.13 -21.07
C ARG A 321 -9.56 -22.83 -21.61
N HIS A 322 -8.52 -23.45 -21.05
CA HIS A 322 -7.13 -23.25 -21.46
C HIS A 322 -6.92 -23.69 -22.91
N LEU A 323 -7.33 -24.93 -23.24
CA LEU A 323 -7.19 -25.45 -24.61
C LEU A 323 -7.93 -24.60 -25.63
N ALA A 324 -9.15 -24.17 -25.32
CA ALA A 324 -9.95 -23.40 -26.27
C ALA A 324 -9.24 -22.10 -26.70
N TYR A 325 -8.65 -21.37 -25.75
CA TYR A 325 -7.90 -20.15 -26.02
C TYR A 325 -6.55 -20.43 -26.68
N GLN A 326 -5.81 -21.42 -26.19
CA GLN A 326 -4.47 -21.76 -26.70
C GLN A 326 -4.51 -22.30 -28.13
N LEU A 327 -5.54 -23.08 -28.49
CA LEU A 327 -5.76 -23.52 -29.87
C LEU A 327 -6.14 -22.35 -30.78
N GLN A 328 -6.95 -21.40 -30.30
CA GLN A 328 -7.26 -20.17 -31.05
C GLN A 328 -5.98 -19.37 -31.31
N GLU A 329 -5.09 -19.27 -30.33
CA GLU A 329 -3.78 -18.59 -30.44
C GLU A 329 -2.86 -19.29 -31.45
N ILE A 330 -2.73 -20.63 -31.37
CA ILE A 330 -1.91 -21.41 -32.32
C ILE A 330 -2.44 -21.25 -33.74
N LEU A 331 -3.75 -21.39 -33.95
CA LEU A 331 -4.34 -21.20 -35.28
C LEU A 331 -4.09 -19.77 -35.79
N GLY A 332 -4.25 -18.76 -34.94
CA GLY A 332 -3.91 -17.37 -35.26
C GLY A 332 -2.44 -17.21 -35.68
N SER A 333 -1.51 -17.87 -34.98
CA SER A 333 -0.08 -17.86 -35.33
C SER A 333 0.18 -18.52 -36.70
N LEU A 334 -0.59 -19.54 -37.08
CA LEU A 334 -0.54 -20.20 -38.40
C LEU A 334 -1.24 -19.42 -39.52
N GLY A 335 -1.85 -18.27 -39.19
CA GLY A 335 -2.57 -17.40 -40.13
C GLY A 335 -4.06 -17.74 -40.27
N ILE A 336 -4.61 -18.58 -39.38
CA ILE A 336 -5.97 -19.11 -39.43
C ILE A 336 -6.81 -18.48 -38.32
N ALA A 337 -7.79 -17.64 -38.67
CA ALA A 337 -8.72 -17.13 -37.66
C ALA A 337 -9.73 -18.21 -37.26
N ALA A 338 -9.80 -18.48 -35.95
CA ALA A 338 -10.77 -19.40 -35.36
C ALA A 338 -11.71 -18.64 -34.41
N GLY A 339 -13.01 -18.94 -34.49
CA GLY A 339 -14.00 -18.42 -33.56
C GLY A 339 -14.24 -19.40 -32.42
N VAL A 340 -14.14 -18.95 -31.17
CA VAL A 340 -14.49 -19.73 -29.99
C VAL A 340 -15.82 -19.23 -29.43
N THR A 341 -16.72 -20.16 -29.13
CA THR A 341 -17.99 -19.88 -28.47
C THR A 341 -18.15 -20.81 -27.27
N ALA A 342 -18.85 -20.36 -26.22
CA ALA A 342 -19.10 -21.19 -25.06
C ALA A 342 -20.60 -21.36 -24.81
N ARG A 343 -20.99 -22.53 -24.29
CA ARG A 343 -22.35 -22.81 -23.80
C ARG A 343 -22.25 -23.50 -22.44
N SER A 344 -23.19 -23.20 -21.55
CA SER A 344 -23.29 -23.85 -20.23
C SER A 344 -24.62 -24.60 -20.14
N PRO A 345 -24.68 -25.87 -20.57
CA PRO A 345 -25.90 -26.67 -20.45
C PRO A 345 -26.27 -26.89 -18.97
N PRO A 346 -27.56 -26.91 -18.60
CA PRO A 346 -27.99 -27.17 -17.23
C PRO A 346 -27.40 -28.49 -16.69
N GLY A 347 -26.82 -28.44 -15.48
CA GLY A 347 -26.22 -29.61 -14.83
C GLY A 347 -24.92 -30.15 -15.45
N LYS A 348 -24.36 -29.46 -16.46
CA LYS A 348 -23.09 -29.85 -17.11
C LYS A 348 -22.07 -28.72 -17.08
N ARG A 349 -20.79 -29.08 -17.17
CA ARG A 349 -19.67 -28.12 -17.23
C ARG A 349 -19.79 -27.25 -18.50
N ARG A 350 -19.24 -26.02 -18.45
CA ARG A 350 -19.17 -25.11 -19.60
C ARG A 350 -18.38 -25.77 -20.72
N VAL A 351 -18.94 -25.73 -21.93
CA VAL A 351 -18.38 -26.36 -23.12
C VAL A 351 -17.97 -25.28 -24.11
N TYR A 352 -16.74 -25.36 -24.60
CA TYR A 352 -16.17 -24.48 -25.60
C TYR A 352 -16.21 -25.15 -26.97
N ARG A 353 -16.69 -24.42 -27.97
CA ARG A 353 -16.68 -24.85 -29.36
C ARG A 353 -15.82 -23.90 -30.17
N LEU A 354 -14.73 -24.43 -30.72
CA LEU A 354 -13.86 -23.75 -31.65
C LEU A 354 -14.33 -24.05 -33.07
N THR A 355 -14.48 -23.03 -33.91
CA THR A 355 -15.01 -23.12 -35.28
C THR A 355 -14.10 -22.39 -36.24
N VAL A 356 -13.69 -23.06 -37.32
CA VAL A 356 -12.99 -22.47 -38.46
C VAL A 356 -13.91 -22.50 -39.67
N THR A 357 -14.07 -21.34 -40.31
CA THR A 357 -15.04 -21.11 -41.39
C THR A 357 -14.42 -20.36 -42.57
N ALA A 358 -15.08 -20.42 -43.73
CA ALA A 358 -14.76 -19.63 -44.93
C ALA A 358 -13.32 -19.87 -45.44
N GLU A 359 -12.57 -18.83 -45.83
CA GLU A 359 -11.24 -18.96 -46.40
C GLU A 359 -10.25 -19.72 -45.49
N PHE A 360 -10.42 -19.60 -44.18
CA PHE A 360 -9.60 -20.27 -43.17
C PHE A 360 -9.86 -21.79 -43.13
N SER A 361 -11.04 -22.27 -43.53
CA SER A 361 -11.31 -23.71 -43.66
C SER A 361 -10.42 -24.36 -44.72
N THR A 362 -10.13 -23.64 -45.82
CA THR A 362 -9.26 -24.14 -46.89
C THR A 362 -7.80 -24.18 -46.44
N GLN A 363 -7.37 -23.24 -45.59
CA GLN A 363 -6.03 -23.26 -45.01
C GLN A 363 -5.88 -24.41 -44.02
N LEU A 364 -6.88 -24.62 -43.16
CA LEU A 364 -6.87 -25.72 -42.20
C LEU A 364 -6.91 -27.09 -42.90
N SER A 365 -7.68 -27.25 -43.98
CA SER A 365 -7.74 -28.53 -44.71
C SER A 365 -6.39 -28.95 -45.31
N ARG A 366 -5.56 -27.98 -45.74
CA ARG A 366 -4.19 -28.22 -46.20
C ARG A 366 -3.30 -28.73 -45.06
N ILE A 367 -3.39 -28.10 -43.88
CA ILE A 367 -2.68 -28.57 -42.68
C ILE A 367 -3.13 -29.98 -42.34
N LEU A 368 -4.44 -30.25 -42.31
CA LEU A 368 -4.99 -31.57 -41.98
C LEU A 368 -4.79 -32.65 -43.06
N GLN A 369 -4.35 -32.26 -44.27
CA GLN A 369 -4.22 -33.14 -45.44
C GLN A 369 -5.54 -33.87 -45.81
N VAL A 370 -6.67 -33.18 -45.66
CA VAL A 370 -8.00 -33.72 -46.01
C VAL A 370 -8.50 -33.12 -47.31
N ARG A 371 -9.14 -33.94 -48.15
CA ARG A 371 -9.79 -33.45 -49.39
C ARG A 371 -11.00 -32.60 -49.00
N PHE A 372 -10.92 -31.30 -49.26
CA PHE A 372 -11.96 -30.33 -48.95
C PHE A 372 -12.24 -29.45 -50.17
N SER A 373 -13.51 -29.42 -50.61
CA SER A 373 -13.97 -28.55 -51.69
C SER A 373 -15.05 -27.60 -51.17
N ASP A 374 -14.75 -26.31 -51.09
CA ASP A 374 -15.76 -25.31 -50.76
C ASP A 374 -16.44 -24.80 -52.03
N SER A 375 -17.74 -25.06 -52.16
CA SER A 375 -18.57 -24.58 -53.28
C SER A 375 -19.19 -23.21 -53.01
N ARG A 376 -18.95 -22.59 -51.84
CA ARG A 376 -19.54 -21.28 -51.47
C ARG A 376 -18.49 -20.16 -51.40
N ASN A 377 -19.01 -18.94 -51.53
CA ASN A 377 -18.33 -17.69 -51.87
C ASN A 377 -17.11 -17.35 -50.96
N ARG A 378 -15.93 -17.16 -51.57
CA ARG A 378 -14.57 -17.03 -50.95
C ARG A 378 -14.32 -15.76 -50.09
N LYS A 379 -15.31 -14.93 -49.75
CA LYS A 379 -15.12 -13.62 -49.05
C LYS A 379 -16.03 -13.37 -47.83
N ALA A 380 -16.55 -14.43 -47.22
CA ALA A 380 -17.59 -14.35 -46.19
C ALA A 380 -17.08 -14.19 -44.74
N SER A 381 -15.79 -14.34 -44.45
CA SER A 381 -15.29 -14.25 -43.06
C SER A 381 -15.56 -12.89 -42.41
N HIS A 382 -15.90 -12.93 -41.13
CA HIS A 382 -16.03 -11.75 -40.26
C HIS A 382 -14.69 -11.28 -39.69
N TYR A 383 -13.64 -12.10 -39.78
CA TYR A 383 -12.30 -11.81 -39.28
C TYR A 383 -11.40 -11.27 -40.38
N LEU A 384 -10.37 -10.50 -40.00
CA LEU A 384 -9.21 -10.23 -40.83
C LEU A 384 -7.96 -10.75 -40.11
N VAL A 385 -6.96 -11.18 -40.88
CA VAL A 385 -5.66 -11.62 -40.36
C VAL A 385 -4.60 -10.96 -41.22
N ASP A 386 -3.64 -10.30 -40.59
CA ASP A 386 -2.41 -9.82 -41.24
C ASP A 386 -1.19 -10.52 -40.64
N GLN A 387 0.02 -10.03 -40.91
CA GLN A 387 1.27 -10.63 -40.43
C GLN A 387 1.42 -10.64 -38.90
N GLU A 388 0.77 -9.73 -38.18
CA GLU A 388 1.00 -9.49 -36.75
C GLU A 388 -0.24 -9.73 -35.87
N PHE A 389 -1.44 -9.59 -36.44
CA PHE A 389 -2.68 -9.54 -35.66
C PHE A 389 -3.85 -10.28 -36.31
N VAL A 390 -4.81 -10.65 -35.45
CA VAL A 390 -6.15 -11.09 -35.84
C VAL A 390 -7.15 -10.01 -35.42
N TYR A 391 -7.97 -9.55 -36.36
CA TYR A 391 -8.97 -8.50 -36.15
C TYR A 391 -10.36 -9.12 -36.05
N SER A 392 -11.04 -8.84 -34.95
CA SER A 392 -12.35 -9.42 -34.64
C SER A 392 -13.39 -8.33 -34.39
N PRO A 393 -14.56 -8.35 -35.07
CA PRO A 393 -15.52 -7.27 -34.96
C PRO A 393 -16.30 -7.32 -33.65
N ILE A 394 -16.50 -6.16 -33.05
CA ILE A 394 -17.35 -5.95 -31.86
C ILE A 394 -18.80 -6.25 -32.22
N ARG A 395 -19.46 -7.07 -31.39
CA ARG A 395 -20.88 -7.46 -31.52
C ARG A 395 -21.81 -6.62 -30.66
N SER A 396 -21.41 -6.34 -29.43
CA SER A 396 -22.16 -5.48 -28.51
C SER A 396 -21.22 -4.77 -27.54
N ILE A 397 -21.66 -3.62 -27.07
CA ILE A 397 -21.03 -2.83 -26.01
C ILE A 397 -22.15 -2.55 -25.00
N GLU A 398 -22.01 -3.08 -23.80
CA GLU A 398 -22.91 -2.88 -22.67
C GLU A 398 -22.17 -2.06 -21.61
N SER A 399 -22.88 -1.23 -20.84
CA SER A 399 -22.29 -0.51 -19.71
C SER A 399 -23.18 -0.63 -18.47
N ARG A 400 -22.56 -0.62 -17.29
CA ARG A 400 -23.25 -0.60 -16.00
C ARG A 400 -22.48 0.24 -14.99
N ARG A 401 -23.17 0.87 -14.04
CA ARG A 401 -22.53 1.57 -12.94
C ARG A 401 -22.18 0.59 -11.82
N VAL A 402 -21.03 0.77 -11.18
CA VAL A 402 -20.54 -0.05 -10.07
C VAL A 402 -20.00 0.86 -8.97
N GLU A 403 -20.11 0.40 -7.72
CA GLU A 403 -19.58 1.06 -6.53
C GLU A 403 -18.86 0.03 -5.67
N GLY A 404 -17.73 0.40 -5.08
CA GLY A 404 -16.93 -0.48 -4.23
C GLY A 404 -16.28 -1.66 -4.97
N LEU A 405 -16.19 -1.64 -6.31
CA LEU A 405 -15.69 -2.78 -7.07
C LEU A 405 -14.17 -2.84 -7.02
N GLN A 406 -13.60 -3.93 -6.52
CA GLN A 406 -12.17 -4.16 -6.62
C GLN A 406 -11.77 -4.47 -8.06
N VAL A 407 -10.82 -3.69 -8.58
CA VAL A 407 -10.30 -3.82 -9.93
C VAL A 407 -8.77 -3.96 -9.92
N PHE A 408 -8.25 -4.61 -10.94
CA PHE A 408 -6.88 -5.07 -11.05
C PHE A 408 -6.23 -4.52 -12.31
N ASN A 409 -4.92 -4.31 -12.27
CA ASN A 409 -4.10 -4.12 -13.46
C ASN A 409 -2.73 -4.77 -13.28
N LEU A 410 -2.04 -4.99 -14.38
CA LEU A 410 -0.71 -5.56 -14.41
C LEU A 410 0.31 -4.50 -14.80
N GLU A 411 1.54 -4.69 -14.34
CA GLU A 411 2.75 -4.09 -14.87
C GLU A 411 3.54 -5.22 -15.54
N VAL A 412 3.98 -4.99 -16.77
CA VAL A 412 4.56 -6.02 -17.65
C VAL A 412 5.88 -5.49 -18.17
N GLU A 413 6.91 -6.34 -18.07
CA GLU A 413 8.29 -6.06 -18.48
C GLU A 413 8.39 -5.76 -19.99
N GLU A 414 9.14 -4.71 -20.34
CA GLU A 414 9.44 -4.23 -21.71
C GLU A 414 8.24 -3.81 -22.58
N ASP A 415 7.17 -4.60 -22.57
CA ASP A 415 5.99 -4.49 -23.39
C ASP A 415 4.80 -4.05 -22.53
N GLN A 416 4.34 -2.82 -22.74
CA GLN A 416 3.35 -2.14 -21.90
C GLN A 416 1.91 -2.61 -22.13
N THR A 417 1.73 -3.89 -22.43
CA THR A 417 0.45 -4.47 -22.85
C THR A 417 0.34 -5.92 -22.43
N TYR A 418 -0.89 -6.40 -22.32
CA TYR A 418 -1.18 -7.82 -22.15
C TYR A 418 -2.51 -8.16 -22.82
N THR A 419 -2.78 -9.45 -22.93
CA THR A 419 -3.99 -9.95 -23.61
C THR A 419 -5.02 -10.36 -22.56
N ALA A 420 -6.14 -9.62 -22.51
CA ALA A 420 -7.27 -9.86 -21.62
C ALA A 420 -8.51 -10.24 -22.42
N ALA A 421 -9.19 -11.34 -22.04
CA ALA A 421 -10.28 -11.92 -22.82
C ALA A 421 -9.92 -12.08 -24.31
N GLY A 422 -8.66 -12.44 -24.60
CA GLY A 422 -8.15 -12.60 -25.97
C GLY A 422 -7.92 -11.31 -26.75
N GLU A 423 -8.20 -10.14 -26.17
CA GLU A 423 -8.02 -8.83 -26.80
C GLU A 423 -6.86 -8.07 -26.15
N ILE A 424 -6.17 -7.22 -26.91
CA ILE A 424 -5.01 -6.47 -26.43
C ILE A 424 -5.45 -5.24 -25.62
N VAL A 425 -4.96 -5.16 -24.39
CA VAL A 425 -5.18 -4.04 -23.48
C VAL A 425 -3.87 -3.43 -22.99
N HIS A 426 -3.92 -2.17 -22.55
CA HIS A 426 -2.76 -1.44 -22.05
C HIS A 426 -2.53 -1.71 -20.55
N ASN A 427 -1.27 -1.77 -20.13
CA ASN A 427 -0.89 -1.95 -18.73
C ASN A 427 -0.73 -0.60 -17.99
N CYS A 428 -0.60 -0.61 -16.67
CA CYS A 428 -0.23 0.60 -15.91
C CYS A 428 1.29 0.67 -15.84
N VAL A 429 1.88 1.76 -16.33
CA VAL A 429 3.33 1.99 -16.20
C VAL A 429 3.60 2.77 -14.91
N ARG A 430 4.65 2.38 -14.18
CA ARG A 430 5.21 3.20 -13.11
C ARG A 430 5.62 4.57 -13.70
N LYS A 431 4.77 5.58 -13.51
CA LYS A 431 4.95 6.91 -14.12
C LYS A 431 6.27 7.56 -13.70
N CYS A 432 6.79 7.21 -12.53
CA CYS A 432 8.03 7.76 -12.01
C CYS A 432 8.75 6.69 -11.17
N PRO A 433 10.02 6.39 -11.45
CA PRO A 433 10.80 5.41 -10.68
C PRO A 433 11.10 5.90 -9.26
N PHE A 434 10.92 7.19 -8.99
CA PHE A 434 11.14 7.83 -7.70
C PHE A 434 9.85 8.17 -6.93
N ASP A 435 8.67 7.69 -7.38
CA ASP A 435 7.36 8.03 -6.78
C ASP A 435 7.13 9.56 -6.61
N ALA A 436 7.63 10.34 -7.57
CA ALA A 436 7.58 11.80 -7.50
C ALA A 436 6.25 12.39 -8.01
N ILE A 437 5.40 11.58 -8.66
CA ILE A 437 4.18 12.05 -9.32
C ILE A 437 2.99 11.30 -8.75
N ARG A 438 1.99 12.04 -8.28
CA ARG A 438 0.70 11.49 -7.86
C ARG A 438 -0.44 12.18 -8.58
N ILE A 439 -1.41 11.39 -9.04
CA ILE A 439 -2.64 11.88 -9.68
C ILE A 439 -3.80 11.40 -8.84
N ILE A 440 -4.51 12.35 -8.23
CA ILE A 440 -5.52 12.10 -7.21
C ILE A 440 -6.87 12.54 -7.77
N GLY A 441 -7.86 11.64 -7.69
CA GLY A 441 -9.25 11.99 -7.97
C GLY A 441 -9.90 12.55 -6.71
N LEU A 442 -10.40 13.78 -6.78
CA LEU A 442 -11.19 14.39 -5.71
C LEU A 442 -12.62 14.67 -6.20
N PRO A 443 -13.63 14.65 -5.31
CA PRO A 443 -14.97 15.12 -5.64
C PRO A 443 -14.94 16.50 -6.31
N GLU A 444 -15.78 16.70 -7.33
CA GLU A 444 -15.81 17.98 -8.06
C GLU A 444 -16.30 19.15 -7.21
N ALA A 445 -17.19 18.89 -6.25
CA ALA A 445 -17.67 19.88 -5.29
C ALA A 445 -16.55 20.55 -4.48
N LEU A 446 -15.42 19.86 -4.22
CA LEU A 446 -14.29 20.45 -3.49
C LEU A 446 -13.56 21.53 -4.27
N LYS A 447 -13.76 21.64 -5.59
CA LYS A 447 -13.13 22.68 -6.40
C LYS A 447 -13.52 24.08 -5.91
N GLU A 448 -14.77 24.22 -5.45
CA GLU A 448 -15.30 25.46 -4.91
C GLU A 448 -14.74 25.77 -3.52
N ASP A 449 -14.32 24.75 -2.76
CA ASP A 449 -13.77 24.86 -1.39
C ASP A 449 -12.26 25.19 -1.34
N LEU A 450 -11.60 25.46 -2.48
CA LEU A 450 -10.15 25.67 -2.53
C LEU A 450 -9.75 27.02 -1.90
N VAL A 451 -9.00 26.97 -0.79
CA VAL A 451 -8.59 28.17 -0.03
C VAL A 451 -7.19 28.64 -0.42
N HIS A 452 -6.25 27.72 -0.56
CA HIS A 452 -4.86 28.07 -0.86
C HIS A 452 -4.14 27.02 -1.71
N GLN A 453 -3.27 27.47 -2.61
CA GLN A 453 -2.39 26.63 -3.42
C GLN A 453 -1.00 27.26 -3.53
N TYR A 454 0.07 26.50 -3.24
CA TYR A 454 1.44 27.04 -3.28
C TYR A 454 2.03 27.19 -4.68
N GLY A 455 1.52 26.44 -5.66
CA GLY A 455 2.08 26.42 -7.01
C GLY A 455 1.41 25.40 -7.92
N LYS A 456 1.81 25.37 -9.19
CA LYS A 456 1.36 24.34 -10.13
C LYS A 456 1.81 22.96 -9.64
N ASN A 457 0.88 22.02 -9.58
CA ASN A 457 1.09 20.66 -9.05
C ASN A 457 1.69 20.60 -7.63
N ALA A 458 1.45 21.62 -6.81
CA ALA A 458 1.89 21.69 -5.43
C ALA A 458 0.71 21.46 -4.46
N PHE A 459 1.03 21.47 -3.16
CA PHE A 459 0.07 21.30 -2.09
C PHE A 459 -1.11 22.27 -2.18
N ARG A 460 -2.32 21.76 -1.89
CA ARG A 460 -3.59 22.50 -1.85
C ARG A 460 -4.31 22.34 -0.51
N LEU A 461 -4.81 23.44 0.03
CA LEU A 461 -5.65 23.45 1.23
C LEU A 461 -7.10 23.75 0.86
N PHE A 462 -8.02 22.90 1.29
CA PHE A 462 -9.46 23.04 1.13
C PHE A 462 -10.13 23.30 2.47
N ARG A 463 -11.06 24.26 2.48
CA ARG A 463 -11.74 24.79 3.66
C ARG A 463 -10.77 25.42 4.68
N ILE A 464 -11.32 26.07 5.70
CA ILE A 464 -10.56 26.73 6.77
C ILE A 464 -11.32 26.54 8.11
N PRO A 465 -10.65 26.27 9.24
CA PRO A 465 -11.33 26.21 10.53
C PRO A 465 -11.82 27.59 10.96
N VAL A 466 -12.86 27.62 11.81
CA VAL A 466 -13.42 28.85 12.37
C VAL A 466 -13.02 28.98 13.84
N PRO A 467 -12.17 29.96 14.21
CA PRO A 467 -11.84 30.21 15.62
C PRO A 467 -13.05 30.73 16.41
N LYS A 468 -13.21 30.27 17.65
CA LYS A 468 -14.25 30.74 18.59
C LYS A 468 -13.62 31.26 19.89
N LYS A 469 -14.21 32.30 20.48
CA LYS A 469 -13.83 32.77 21.83
C LYS A 469 -14.47 31.86 22.88
N GLY A 470 -13.82 31.69 24.03
CA GLY A 470 -14.36 30.87 25.13
C GLY A 470 -14.06 29.37 25.01
N GLU A 471 -13.52 28.92 23.88
CA GLU A 471 -13.19 27.52 23.60
C GLU A 471 -11.76 27.38 23.10
N VAL A 472 -11.11 26.27 23.45
CA VAL A 472 -9.86 25.88 22.80
C VAL A 472 -10.17 25.08 21.54
N ILE A 473 -9.76 25.59 20.38
CA ILE A 473 -9.91 24.93 19.09
C ILE A 473 -8.68 24.07 18.80
N GLY A 474 -8.86 22.76 18.70
CA GLY A 474 -7.82 21.81 18.30
C GLY A 474 -7.80 21.56 16.79
N LEU A 475 -6.63 21.45 16.19
CA LEU A 475 -6.42 20.97 14.82
C LEU A 475 -5.71 19.62 14.88
N LEU A 476 -6.35 18.57 14.35
CA LEU A 476 -5.82 17.21 14.38
C LEU A 476 -5.74 16.61 12.98
N GLY A 477 -4.57 16.11 12.59
CA GLY A 477 -4.37 15.34 11.37
C GLY A 477 -2.91 15.01 11.09
N PRO A 478 -2.62 14.14 10.10
CA PRO A 478 -1.26 13.77 9.71
C PRO A 478 -0.33 14.94 9.39
N ASN A 479 0.98 14.71 9.35
CA ASN A 479 1.93 15.72 8.87
C ASN A 479 1.79 15.98 7.36
N GLY A 480 2.18 17.18 6.94
CA GLY A 480 2.15 17.59 5.52
C GLY A 480 0.76 17.80 4.91
N ILE A 481 -0.31 17.89 5.71
CA ILE A 481 -1.69 18.14 5.25
C ILE A 481 -2.11 19.62 5.34
N GLY A 482 -1.19 20.54 5.65
CA GLY A 482 -1.48 21.98 5.70
C GLY A 482 -1.96 22.54 7.03
N LYS A 483 -1.71 21.88 8.18
CA LYS A 483 -2.04 22.42 9.51
C LYS A 483 -1.37 23.78 9.76
N THR A 484 -0.05 23.87 9.54
CA THR A 484 0.71 25.11 9.64
C THR A 484 0.26 26.15 8.60
N THR A 485 -0.16 25.72 7.40
CA THR A 485 -0.76 26.62 6.40
C THR A 485 -2.07 27.23 6.91
N ALA A 486 -2.94 26.44 7.55
CA ALA A 486 -4.16 26.94 8.16
C ALA A 486 -3.87 27.95 9.29
N VAL A 487 -2.87 27.67 10.14
CA VAL A 487 -2.40 28.61 11.18
C VAL A 487 -1.84 29.90 10.57
N GLY A 488 -1.04 29.81 9.51
CA GLY A 488 -0.49 30.97 8.79
C GLY A 488 -1.58 31.85 8.17
N ILE A 489 -2.68 31.24 7.70
CA ILE A 489 -3.83 31.99 7.20
C ILE A 489 -4.61 32.66 8.34
N LEU A 490 -4.93 31.90 9.39
CA LEU A 490 -5.71 32.40 10.51
C LEU A 490 -4.99 33.49 11.31
N SER A 491 -3.66 33.47 11.30
CA SER A 491 -2.83 34.49 11.96
C SER A 491 -2.58 35.74 11.11
N GLY A 492 -2.92 35.71 9.83
CA GLY A 492 -2.67 36.79 8.87
C GLY A 492 -1.25 36.83 8.28
N GLU A 493 -0.36 35.89 8.63
CA GLU A 493 0.98 35.78 8.01
C GLU A 493 0.90 35.44 6.52
N THR A 494 -0.13 34.69 6.11
CA THR A 494 -0.37 34.29 4.72
C THR A 494 -1.79 34.63 4.30
N ALA A 495 -1.97 35.43 3.25
CA ALA A 495 -3.29 35.62 2.68
C ALA A 495 -3.72 34.38 1.84
N PRO A 496 -4.98 33.93 1.94
CA PRO A 496 -5.53 32.94 1.00
C PRO A 496 -5.41 33.45 -0.44
N ASN A 497 -5.15 32.54 -1.37
CA ASN A 497 -5.05 32.90 -2.79
C ASN A 497 -6.15 32.26 -3.65
N LEU A 498 -7.04 31.46 -3.05
CA LEU A 498 -8.18 30.82 -3.72
C LEU A 498 -7.77 30.03 -4.98
N GLY A 499 -6.56 29.45 -4.97
CA GLY A 499 -5.99 28.74 -6.12
C GLY A 499 -5.24 29.61 -7.12
N HIS A 500 -5.24 30.94 -6.97
CA HIS A 500 -4.49 31.87 -7.81
C HIS A 500 -3.01 31.98 -7.40
N TYR A 501 -2.29 30.86 -7.41
CA TYR A 501 -0.89 30.73 -6.95
C TYR A 501 0.13 31.61 -7.70
N ARG A 502 -0.22 32.16 -8.86
CA ARG A 502 0.65 33.08 -9.62
C ARG A 502 0.60 34.53 -9.12
N ARG A 503 -0.38 34.88 -8.27
CA ARG A 503 -0.49 36.24 -7.71
C ARG A 503 0.61 36.47 -6.69
N LYS A 504 1.32 37.58 -6.82
CA LYS A 504 2.43 37.98 -5.91
C LYS A 504 1.98 38.84 -4.74
N LYS A 505 0.78 39.45 -4.81
CA LYS A 505 0.22 40.33 -3.76
C LYS A 505 -0.97 39.66 -3.09
N PRO A 506 -1.19 39.90 -1.78
CA PRO A 506 -2.41 39.47 -1.11
C PRO A 506 -3.62 40.26 -1.62
N HIS A 507 -4.74 39.57 -1.88
CA HIS A 507 -6.00 40.16 -2.35
C HIS A 507 -7.12 39.84 -1.36
N TRP A 508 -7.16 40.57 -0.25
CA TRP A 508 -8.14 40.31 0.81
C TRP A 508 -9.58 40.58 0.36
N ASP A 509 -9.83 41.55 -0.52
CA ASP A 509 -11.19 41.85 -1.00
C ASP A 509 -11.85 40.64 -1.68
N ASP A 510 -11.12 39.95 -2.58
CA ASP A 510 -11.58 38.72 -3.23
C ASP A 510 -11.85 37.60 -2.20
N VAL A 511 -11.00 37.50 -1.18
CA VAL A 511 -11.14 36.50 -0.10
C VAL A 511 -12.37 36.79 0.74
N LEU A 512 -12.59 38.05 1.12
CA LEU A 512 -13.74 38.45 1.93
C LEU A 512 -15.06 38.27 1.17
N GLU A 513 -15.10 38.61 -0.12
CA GLU A 513 -16.28 38.36 -0.96
C GLU A 513 -16.55 36.87 -1.13
N TYR A 514 -15.51 36.05 -1.33
CA TYR A 514 -15.66 34.59 -1.41
C TYR A 514 -16.25 33.97 -0.13
N PHE A 515 -15.80 34.43 1.05
CA PHE A 515 -16.29 33.91 2.33
C PHE A 515 -17.58 34.58 2.81
N LYS A 516 -18.14 35.53 2.08
CA LYS A 516 -19.33 36.29 2.49
C LYS A 516 -20.51 35.37 2.82
N GLY A 517 -21.16 35.63 3.94
CA GLY A 517 -22.27 34.80 4.45
C GLY A 517 -21.84 33.53 5.20
N THR A 518 -20.54 33.26 5.35
CA THR A 518 -20.02 32.17 6.20
C THR A 518 -19.62 32.68 7.59
N GLU A 519 -19.54 31.78 8.58
CA GLU A 519 -19.09 32.12 9.95
C GLU A 519 -17.65 32.67 9.98
N VAL A 520 -16.78 32.24 9.06
CA VAL A 520 -15.36 32.64 9.06
C VAL A 520 -15.14 34.06 8.53
N HIS A 521 -16.10 34.60 7.76
CA HIS A 521 -16.00 35.94 7.15
C HIS A 521 -15.66 37.02 8.18
N GLY A 522 -16.43 37.10 9.27
CA GLY A 522 -16.22 38.13 10.29
C GLY A 522 -14.91 37.99 11.06
N TYR A 523 -14.29 36.81 11.06
CA TYR A 523 -12.93 36.63 11.59
C TYR A 523 -11.87 37.11 10.59
N LEU A 524 -11.98 36.69 9.32
CA LEU A 524 -11.03 37.06 8.27
C LEU A 524 -11.06 38.57 7.96
N GLU A 525 -12.23 39.21 8.03
CA GLU A 525 -12.36 40.66 7.88
C GLU A 525 -11.51 41.41 8.90
N LYS A 526 -11.59 40.98 10.17
CA LYS A 526 -10.79 41.58 11.25
C LYS A 526 -9.30 41.31 11.08
N ILE A 527 -8.91 40.14 10.58
CA ILE A 527 -7.49 39.85 10.26
C ILE A 527 -7.00 40.72 9.09
N ALA A 528 -7.78 40.80 8.00
CA ALA A 528 -7.46 41.59 6.82
C ALA A 528 -7.26 43.08 7.14
N HIS A 529 -8.12 43.64 7.98
CA HIS A 529 -8.05 45.03 8.43
C HIS A 529 -7.17 45.25 9.66
N LYS A 530 -6.43 44.23 10.11
CA LYS A 530 -5.58 44.28 11.32
C LYS A 530 -6.31 44.70 12.60
N GLY A 531 -7.61 44.41 12.68
CA GLY A 531 -8.45 44.63 13.87
C GLY A 531 -8.31 43.53 14.94
N LEU A 532 -7.57 42.45 14.66
CA LEU A 532 -7.16 41.45 15.66
C LEU A 532 -5.64 41.35 15.69
N THR A 533 -5.09 41.32 16.90
CA THR A 533 -3.66 41.07 17.15
C THR A 533 -3.42 39.58 17.37
N THR A 534 -2.30 39.05 16.86
CA THR A 534 -2.00 37.61 16.88
C THR A 534 -0.66 37.32 17.56
N ALA A 535 -0.61 36.22 18.30
CA ALA A 535 0.61 35.70 18.89
C ALA A 535 0.77 34.22 18.55
N ILE A 536 1.92 33.85 17.98
CA ILE A 536 2.19 32.50 17.50
C ILE A 536 3.39 31.94 18.25
N LYS A 537 3.21 30.78 18.87
CA LYS A 537 4.33 29.95 19.34
C LYS A 537 4.94 29.23 18.13
N PRO A 538 6.24 29.42 17.83
CA PRO A 538 6.87 28.75 16.69
C PRO A 538 6.96 27.24 16.90
N GLN A 539 6.74 26.45 15.85
CA GLN A 539 6.84 24.99 15.89
C GLN A 539 8.24 24.52 16.33
N TYR A 540 9.30 25.04 15.69
CA TYR A 540 10.69 24.66 15.94
C TYR A 540 11.37 25.54 17.00
N VAL A 541 11.31 25.13 18.26
CA VAL A 541 11.91 25.90 19.37
C VAL A 541 13.43 25.89 19.39
N ASP A 542 14.07 24.88 18.76
CA ASP A 542 15.53 24.79 18.65
C ASP A 542 16.14 25.93 17.83
N LYS A 543 15.33 26.63 17.02
CA LYS A 543 15.76 27.83 16.29
C LYS A 543 15.80 29.07 17.17
N LEU A 544 15.12 29.09 18.31
CA LEU A 544 15.06 30.25 19.19
C LEU A 544 16.42 30.62 19.75
N SER A 545 17.24 29.63 20.13
CA SER A 545 18.62 29.83 20.61
C SER A 545 19.55 30.44 19.57
N LYS A 546 19.21 30.34 18.28
CA LYS A 546 19.97 30.97 17.18
C LYS A 546 19.56 32.41 16.91
N VAL A 547 18.35 32.80 17.32
CA VAL A 547 17.74 34.11 17.02
C VAL A 547 17.82 35.05 18.21
N TYR A 548 17.68 34.52 19.43
CA TYR A 548 17.68 35.29 20.66
C TYR A 548 18.88 34.90 21.53
N SER A 549 19.59 35.91 22.04
CA SER A 549 20.72 35.77 22.95
C SER A 549 20.46 36.50 24.27
N GLY A 550 21.19 36.12 25.32
CA GLY A 550 21.08 36.71 26.64
C GLY A 550 20.21 35.88 27.59
N LYS A 551 19.91 36.47 28.75
CA LYS A 551 19.20 35.76 29.83
C LYS A 551 17.70 35.67 29.59
N VAL A 552 17.12 34.56 30.01
CA VAL A 552 15.68 34.29 29.91
C VAL A 552 14.84 35.35 30.62
N ARG A 553 15.25 35.75 31.83
CA ARG A 553 14.56 36.78 32.62
C ARG A 553 14.43 38.11 31.86
N ASP A 554 15.50 38.52 31.19
CA ASP A 554 15.55 39.82 30.52
C ASP A 554 14.64 39.83 29.29
N LEU A 555 14.63 38.71 28.54
CA LEU A 555 13.70 38.52 27.42
C LEU A 555 12.24 38.57 27.89
N LEU A 556 11.89 37.82 28.92
CA LEU A 556 10.51 37.75 29.40
C LEU A 556 10.03 39.08 29.99
N ARG A 557 10.87 39.79 30.75
CA ARG A 557 10.54 41.12 31.28
C ARG A 557 10.31 42.15 30.19
N LYS A 558 11.04 42.06 29.07
CA LYS A 558 10.86 42.96 27.93
C LYS A 558 9.51 42.77 27.25
N ILE A 559 8.96 41.56 27.28
CA ILE A 559 7.70 41.19 26.63
C ILE A 559 6.51 41.41 27.58
N ASP A 560 6.71 41.28 28.89
CA ASP A 560 5.63 41.40 29.88
C ASP A 560 5.14 42.85 30.03
N HIS A 561 4.09 43.19 29.28
CA HIS A 561 3.38 44.47 29.39
C HIS A 561 2.18 44.41 30.34
N GLN A 562 1.77 43.20 30.77
CA GLN A 562 0.55 42.97 31.55
C GLN A 562 0.81 42.59 33.01
N GLY A 563 2.08 42.47 33.42
CA GLY A 563 2.47 42.08 34.78
C GLY A 563 2.21 40.60 35.08
N LYS A 564 2.10 39.74 34.04
CA LYS A 564 1.75 38.31 34.18
C LYS A 564 2.95 37.40 34.39
N LEU A 565 4.17 37.95 34.34
CA LEU A 565 5.40 37.16 34.41
C LEU A 565 5.52 36.35 35.70
N ALA A 566 5.15 36.91 36.85
CA ALA A 566 5.26 36.20 38.14
C ALA A 566 4.37 34.95 38.21
N GLU A 567 3.16 35.03 37.65
CA GLU A 567 2.24 33.90 37.53
C GLU A 567 2.80 32.83 36.61
N LEU A 568 3.26 33.21 35.41
CA LEU A 568 3.80 32.27 34.42
C LEU A 568 5.10 31.60 34.87
N ILE A 569 5.96 32.30 35.62
CA ILE A 569 7.18 31.71 36.22
C ILE A 569 6.82 30.51 37.09
N THR A 570 5.75 30.63 37.89
CA THR A 570 5.30 29.57 38.79
C THR A 570 4.61 28.46 38.01
N SER A 571 3.65 28.82 37.15
CA SER A 571 2.81 27.86 36.43
C SER A 571 3.57 27.02 35.40
N LEU A 572 4.62 27.58 34.78
CA LEU A 572 5.49 26.90 33.81
C LEU A 572 6.85 26.47 34.39
N GLU A 573 7.04 26.62 35.71
CA GLU A 573 8.28 26.23 36.41
C GLU A 573 9.56 26.83 35.80
N LEU A 574 9.50 28.11 35.40
CA LEU A 574 10.63 28.79 34.75
C LEU A 574 11.76 29.12 35.72
N GLY A 575 11.47 29.15 37.03
CA GLY A 575 12.37 29.63 38.07
C GLY A 575 13.76 29.00 38.06
N SER A 576 13.86 27.72 37.67
CA SER A 576 15.12 26.97 37.62
C SER A 576 16.08 27.42 36.52
N PHE A 577 15.61 28.14 35.50
CA PHE A 577 16.43 28.56 34.35
C PHE A 577 16.25 30.02 33.94
N LEU A 578 15.59 30.85 34.77
CA LEU A 578 15.41 32.29 34.49
C LEU A 578 16.73 33.06 34.29
N ASP A 579 17.77 32.68 35.03
CA ASP A 579 19.06 33.37 35.00
C ASP A 579 20.08 32.74 34.02
N ARG A 580 19.69 31.67 33.33
CA ARG A 580 20.51 30.99 32.31
C ARG A 580 20.40 31.69 30.97
N ASP A 581 21.41 31.48 30.13
CA ASP A 581 21.40 31.95 28.74
C ASP A 581 20.50 31.04 27.89
N ILE A 582 19.74 31.64 26.96
CA ILE A 582 18.83 30.92 26.06
C ILE A 582 19.57 29.84 25.25
N GLY A 583 20.83 30.08 24.88
CA GLY A 583 21.64 29.11 24.14
C GLY A 583 21.99 27.83 24.92
N GLN A 584 21.85 27.86 26.25
CA GLN A 584 22.18 26.74 27.14
C GLN A 584 20.95 25.91 27.55
N LEU A 585 19.75 26.30 27.11
CA LEU A 585 18.51 25.64 27.51
C LEU A 585 18.31 24.32 26.78
N SER A 586 17.75 23.34 27.49
CA SER A 586 17.23 22.10 26.91
C SER A 586 15.98 22.36 26.06
N GLY A 587 15.62 21.41 25.18
CA GLY A 587 14.41 21.50 24.35
C GLY A 587 13.12 21.74 25.17
N GLY A 588 12.96 21.06 26.31
CA GLY A 588 11.81 21.26 27.19
C GLY A 588 11.81 22.62 27.93
N GLU A 589 12.98 23.18 28.23
CA GLU A 589 13.10 24.55 28.76
C GLU A 589 12.81 25.60 27.67
N LEU A 590 13.34 25.41 26.46
CA LEU A 590 13.05 26.25 25.29
C LEU A 590 11.56 26.25 24.96
N GLN A 591 10.91 25.10 25.05
CA GLN A 591 9.48 24.97 24.82
C GLN A 591 8.67 25.79 25.84
N ARG A 592 8.98 25.66 27.13
CA ARG A 592 8.31 26.41 28.21
C ARG A 592 8.56 27.92 28.11
N LEU A 593 9.79 28.32 27.73
CA LEU A 593 10.13 29.70 27.40
C LEU A 593 9.29 30.23 26.23
N ALA A 594 9.19 29.47 25.14
CA ALA A 594 8.42 29.87 23.96
C ALA A 594 6.93 30.07 24.28
N ILE A 595 6.36 29.18 25.07
CA ILE A 595 4.97 29.29 25.54
C ILE A 595 4.79 30.54 26.41
N ALA A 596 5.68 30.75 27.40
CA ALA A 596 5.64 31.92 28.26
C ALA A 596 5.75 33.22 27.46
N ALA A 597 6.73 33.32 26.56
CA ALA A 597 6.92 34.49 25.71
C ALA A 597 5.71 34.77 24.81
N THR A 598 5.05 33.73 24.28
CA THR A 598 3.83 33.88 23.49
C THR A 598 2.67 34.39 24.34
N MET A 599 2.52 33.91 25.57
CA MET A 599 1.43 34.29 26.47
C MET A 599 1.59 35.67 27.12
N LEU A 600 2.82 36.17 27.21
CA LEU A 600 3.10 37.53 27.69
C LEU A 600 2.77 38.60 26.65
N LYS A 601 2.70 38.26 25.37
CA LYS A 601 2.26 39.19 24.32
C LYS A 601 0.78 39.47 24.50
N ASP A 602 0.38 40.73 24.55
CA ASP A 602 -1.04 41.10 24.53
C ASP A 602 -1.60 40.91 23.11
N ALA A 603 -2.21 39.75 22.88
CA ALA A 603 -2.88 39.42 21.64
C ALA A 603 -4.36 39.07 21.86
N ASP A 604 -5.16 39.17 20.78
CA ASP A 604 -6.55 38.71 20.74
C ASP A 604 -6.64 37.22 20.38
N VAL A 605 -5.69 36.74 19.58
CA VAL A 605 -5.64 35.37 19.07
C VAL A 605 -4.30 34.73 19.35
N TYR A 606 -4.32 33.55 19.97
CA TYR A 606 -3.12 32.78 20.30
C TYR A 606 -3.10 31.46 19.53
N PHE A 607 -1.96 31.19 18.90
CA PHE A 607 -1.70 29.95 18.18
C PHE A 607 -0.58 29.19 18.87
N PHE A 608 -0.87 27.95 19.25
CA PHE A 608 0.12 27.03 19.80
C PHE A 608 0.33 25.85 18.85
N ASP A 609 1.44 25.86 18.12
CA ASP A 609 1.83 24.75 17.24
C ASP A 609 2.71 23.77 18.01
N GLU A 610 2.17 22.59 18.30
CA GLU A 610 2.77 21.51 19.08
C GLU A 610 3.35 21.95 20.44
N PRO A 611 2.52 22.48 21.37
CA PRO A 611 2.97 22.91 22.70
C PRO A 611 3.47 21.77 23.60
N SER A 612 3.10 20.51 23.36
CA SER A 612 3.50 19.35 24.18
C SER A 612 4.87 18.75 23.85
N SER A 613 5.48 19.13 22.71
CA SER A 613 6.75 18.56 22.25
C SER A 613 7.89 18.79 23.23
N TYR A 614 8.77 17.78 23.39
CA TYR A 614 9.91 17.75 24.32
C TYR A 614 9.57 17.76 25.83
N LEU A 615 8.28 17.86 26.17
CA LEU A 615 7.84 17.87 27.56
C LEU A 615 7.51 16.46 28.04
N ASP A 616 7.80 16.19 29.31
CA ASP A 616 7.25 15.02 29.99
C ASP A 616 5.76 15.22 30.33
N ILE A 617 5.09 14.15 30.78
CA ILE A 617 3.65 14.19 31.06
C ILE A 617 3.25 15.27 32.08
N TYR A 618 4.10 15.56 33.07
CA TYR A 618 3.80 16.54 34.12
C TYR A 618 3.78 17.94 33.53
N GLN A 619 4.81 18.24 32.75
CA GLN A 619 4.97 19.51 32.07
C GLN A 619 3.88 19.71 31.00
N ARG A 620 3.53 18.67 30.23
CA ARG A 620 2.44 18.72 29.22
C ARG A 620 1.12 19.15 29.85
N LEU A 621 0.76 18.59 31.00
CA LEU A 621 -0.50 18.91 31.67
C LEU A 621 -0.48 20.32 32.27
N LYS A 622 0.64 20.76 32.84
CA LYS A 622 0.79 22.15 33.34
C LYS A 622 0.63 23.15 32.20
N VAL A 623 1.32 22.93 31.09
CA VAL A 623 1.17 23.74 29.87
C VAL A 623 -0.27 23.75 29.40
N ALA A 624 -0.94 22.59 29.36
CA ALA A 624 -2.31 22.53 28.89
C ALA A 624 -3.29 23.33 29.77
N LYS A 625 -3.12 23.31 31.10
CA LYS A 625 -3.91 24.15 32.02
C LYS A 625 -3.73 25.63 31.76
N VAL A 626 -2.48 26.04 31.56
CA VAL A 626 -2.10 27.44 31.34
C VAL A 626 -2.64 27.93 29.99
N ILE A 627 -2.66 27.09 28.96
CA ILE A 627 -3.30 27.41 27.67
C ILE A 627 -4.83 27.50 27.83
N GLN A 628 -5.45 26.60 28.60
CA GLN A 628 -6.89 26.65 28.88
C GLN A 628 -7.35 27.90 29.63
N SER A 629 -6.54 28.43 30.56
CA SER A 629 -6.94 29.66 31.26
C SER A 629 -7.04 30.85 30.30
N LEU A 630 -6.32 30.82 29.17
CA LEU A 630 -6.32 31.88 28.16
C LEU A 630 -7.60 31.87 27.30
N SER A 631 -8.20 30.71 27.05
CA SER A 631 -9.36 30.59 26.16
C SER A 631 -10.63 31.23 26.72
N LYS A 632 -10.69 31.49 28.04
CA LYS A 632 -11.83 32.16 28.69
C LYS A 632 -12.18 33.52 28.07
N GLU A 633 -11.17 34.25 27.60
CA GLU A 633 -11.34 35.63 27.08
C GLU A 633 -10.83 35.81 25.65
N LYS A 634 -9.93 34.93 25.19
CA LYS A 634 -9.19 35.07 23.94
C LYS A 634 -9.51 33.94 22.96
N TYR A 635 -9.18 34.13 21.68
CA TYR A 635 -9.23 33.04 20.71
C TYR A 635 -7.98 32.16 20.89
N VAL A 636 -8.16 30.85 21.04
CA VAL A 636 -7.03 29.92 21.20
C VAL A 636 -7.16 28.78 20.20
N VAL A 637 -6.13 28.64 19.35
CA VAL A 637 -6.02 27.54 18.39
C VAL A 637 -4.77 26.74 18.71
N VAL A 638 -4.92 25.42 18.80
CA VAL A 638 -3.83 24.51 19.14
C VAL A 638 -3.71 23.42 18.08
N VAL A 639 -2.49 23.17 17.62
CA VAL A 639 -2.14 22.00 16.83
C VAL A 639 -1.45 21.00 17.75
N GLU A 640 -2.00 19.80 17.89
CA GLU A 640 -1.46 18.77 18.76
C GLU A 640 -1.48 17.38 18.11
N HIS A 641 -0.47 16.59 18.48
CA HIS A 641 -0.30 15.21 18.03
C HIS A 641 -0.47 14.20 19.17
N ASP A 642 -0.33 14.64 20.41
CA ASP A 642 -0.65 13.83 21.57
C ASP A 642 -2.16 13.85 21.80
N LEU A 643 -2.82 12.72 21.52
CA LEU A 643 -4.27 12.59 21.64
C LEU A 643 -4.76 12.72 23.09
N ALA A 644 -3.95 12.31 24.08
CA ALA A 644 -4.32 12.42 25.48
C ALA A 644 -4.26 13.87 25.95
N VAL A 645 -3.21 14.61 25.56
CA VAL A 645 -3.11 16.05 25.82
C VAL A 645 -4.20 16.81 25.08
N LEU A 646 -4.50 16.46 23.82
CA LEU A 646 -5.57 17.09 23.05
C LEU A 646 -6.94 16.87 23.69
N ASP A 647 -7.26 15.66 24.19
CA ASP A 647 -8.53 15.38 24.91
C ASP A 647 -8.64 16.17 26.21
N PHE A 648 -7.52 16.43 26.87
CA PHE A 648 -7.48 17.29 28.05
C PHE A 648 -7.66 18.76 27.69
N LEU A 649 -6.98 19.24 26.64
CA LEU A 649 -6.78 20.64 26.29
C LEU A 649 -7.93 21.25 25.49
N ALA A 650 -8.38 20.57 24.43
CA ALA A 650 -9.31 21.12 23.45
C ALA A 650 -10.78 20.88 23.82
N ASP A 651 -11.66 21.81 23.44
CA ASP A 651 -13.11 21.65 23.56
C ASP A 651 -13.69 21.14 22.24
N THR A 652 -13.31 21.80 21.15
CA THR A 652 -13.73 21.52 19.78
C THR A 652 -12.51 21.20 18.92
N VAL A 653 -12.58 20.17 18.10
CA VAL A 653 -11.49 19.76 17.20
C VAL A 653 -11.95 19.75 15.75
N PHE A 654 -11.15 20.34 14.88
CA PHE A 654 -11.25 20.18 13.43
C PHE A 654 -10.31 19.06 12.98
N LEU A 655 -10.88 18.03 12.36
CA LEU A 655 -10.11 16.95 11.76
C LEU A 655 -9.64 17.38 10.38
N MET A 656 -8.36 17.16 10.10
CA MET A 656 -7.78 17.36 8.78
C MET A 656 -7.40 16.01 8.19
N TYR A 657 -7.84 15.77 6.95
CA TYR A 657 -7.55 14.57 6.20
C TYR A 657 -7.09 14.92 4.78
N GLY A 658 -6.46 13.98 4.11
CA GLY A 658 -5.93 14.18 2.76
C GLY A 658 -4.67 13.37 2.57
N GLU A 659 -3.80 13.89 1.71
CA GLU A 659 -2.60 13.19 1.31
C GLU A 659 -1.37 14.09 1.52
N GLU A 660 -0.37 13.54 2.22
CA GLU A 660 0.84 14.24 2.65
C GLU A 660 1.55 14.92 1.46
N GLY A 661 1.75 16.23 1.56
CA GLY A 661 2.39 17.07 0.54
C GLY A 661 1.56 17.29 -0.73
N ALA A 662 0.38 16.68 -0.83
CA ALA A 662 -0.51 16.76 -1.98
C ALA A 662 -1.71 17.67 -1.73
N TYR A 663 -2.54 17.34 -0.75
CA TYR A 663 -3.68 18.17 -0.38
C TYR A 663 -4.14 17.90 1.05
N GLY A 664 -4.82 18.88 1.65
CA GLY A 664 -5.49 18.74 2.93
C GLY A 664 -6.88 19.34 2.89
N ILE A 665 -7.85 18.66 3.50
CA ILE A 665 -9.23 19.08 3.65
C ILE A 665 -9.54 19.15 5.14
N ILE A 666 -10.16 20.25 5.56
CA ILE A 666 -10.64 20.43 6.92
C ILE A 666 -12.10 19.96 7.01
N ALA A 667 -12.35 18.96 7.86
CA ALA A 667 -13.68 18.46 8.17
C ALA A 667 -14.44 19.44 9.07
N GLN A 668 -15.75 19.20 9.19
CA GLN A 668 -16.60 19.97 10.11
C GLN A 668 -16.14 19.81 11.59
N PRO A 669 -16.32 20.86 12.42
CA PRO A 669 -15.89 20.84 13.82
C PRO A 669 -16.68 19.81 14.62
N ARG A 670 -16.01 19.19 15.60
CA ARG A 670 -16.61 18.20 16.49
C ARG A 670 -16.15 18.38 17.93
N PRO A 671 -16.97 18.01 18.92
CA PRO A 671 -16.49 17.86 20.29
C PRO A 671 -15.28 16.92 20.34
N VAL A 672 -14.29 17.25 21.18
CA VAL A 672 -12.99 16.57 21.23
C VAL A 672 -13.08 15.03 21.31
N ARG A 673 -13.99 14.49 22.14
CA ARG A 673 -14.20 13.04 22.28
C ARG A 673 -14.58 12.41 20.94
N THR A 674 -15.58 12.98 20.27
CA THR A 674 -16.10 12.48 18.99
C THR A 674 -15.05 12.61 17.90
N ALA A 675 -14.30 13.73 17.87
CA ALA A 675 -13.24 13.94 16.90
C ALA A 675 -12.13 12.89 17.02
N ILE A 676 -11.64 12.63 18.23
CA ILE A 676 -10.60 11.61 18.48
C ILE A 676 -11.12 10.22 18.09
N ASN A 677 -12.36 9.87 18.45
CA ASN A 677 -12.93 8.56 18.12
C ASN A 677 -13.08 8.38 16.61
N VAL A 678 -13.52 9.40 15.88
CA VAL A 678 -13.58 9.40 14.41
C VAL A 678 -12.16 9.28 13.81
N TYR A 679 -11.19 10.00 14.38
CA TYR A 679 -9.79 9.91 13.97
C TYR A 679 -9.21 8.50 14.13
N LEU A 680 -9.50 7.83 15.25
CA LEU A 680 -9.11 6.44 15.53
C LEU A 680 -9.93 5.40 14.74
N GLY A 681 -11.14 5.74 14.33
CA GLY A 681 -11.92 4.93 13.38
C GLY A 681 -11.43 5.03 11.93
N GLY A 682 -10.84 6.17 11.54
CA GLY A 682 -10.32 6.37 10.18
C GLY A 682 -11.41 6.61 9.13
N TYR A 683 -12.64 6.90 9.56
CA TYR A 683 -13.81 7.06 8.70
C TYR A 683 -14.72 8.19 9.19
N LEU A 684 -14.93 9.19 8.33
CA LEU A 684 -15.89 10.28 8.48
C LEU A 684 -17.23 9.84 7.87
N LYS A 685 -18.18 9.44 8.73
CA LYS A 685 -19.48 8.90 8.29
C LYS A 685 -20.31 9.93 7.51
N GLU A 686 -20.33 11.17 7.97
CA GLU A 686 -21.18 12.23 7.45
C GLU A 686 -20.70 12.76 6.09
N GLU A 687 -19.38 12.74 5.86
CA GLU A 687 -18.78 13.08 4.57
C GLU A 687 -18.61 11.83 3.68
N ASN A 688 -18.92 10.64 4.20
CA ASN A 688 -18.66 9.33 3.59
C ASN A 688 -17.22 9.16 3.11
N ILE A 689 -16.24 9.58 3.93
CA ILE A 689 -14.82 9.57 3.57
C ILE A 689 -14.03 8.66 4.51
N ARG A 690 -13.39 7.64 3.93
CA ARG A 690 -12.41 6.80 4.62
C ARG A 690 -11.01 7.33 4.33
N PHE A 691 -10.38 7.96 5.32
CA PHE A 691 -9.02 8.49 5.19
C PHE A 691 -7.95 7.55 5.77
N ARG A 692 -8.36 6.42 6.37
CA ARG A 692 -7.46 5.33 6.75
C ARG A 692 -8.11 3.96 6.51
N GLU A 693 -7.33 3.02 5.96
CA GLU A 693 -7.82 1.67 5.64
C GLU A 693 -8.18 0.86 6.88
N ARG A 694 -7.33 0.92 7.90
CA ARG A 694 -7.46 0.15 9.14
C ARG A 694 -7.81 1.04 10.32
N GLU A 695 -8.67 0.54 11.18
CA GLU A 695 -8.98 1.17 12.46
C GLU A 695 -7.79 1.03 13.43
N ILE A 696 -7.65 2.00 14.33
CA ILE A 696 -6.77 1.89 15.50
C ILE A 696 -7.65 1.44 16.65
N ARG A 697 -7.35 0.27 17.19
CA ARG A 697 -8.09 -0.33 18.30
C ARG A 697 -7.17 -0.45 19.51
N PHE A 698 -7.75 -0.20 20.68
CA PHE A 698 -7.11 -0.42 21.97
C PHE A 698 -7.70 -1.70 22.56
N ASP A 699 -6.91 -2.76 22.62
CA ASP A 699 -7.36 -4.05 23.13
C ASP A 699 -7.35 -4.03 24.66
N VAL A 700 -8.47 -4.38 25.29
CA VAL A 700 -8.49 -4.72 26.72
C VAL A 700 -7.91 -6.12 26.85
N ARG A 701 -6.61 -6.22 27.10
CA ARG A 701 -5.95 -7.52 27.26
C ARG A 701 -6.11 -7.96 28.71
N PRO A 702 -6.69 -9.14 28.98
CA PRO A 702 -6.61 -9.70 30.32
C PRO A 702 -5.12 -9.85 30.67
N PRO A 703 -4.72 -9.56 31.92
CA PRO A 703 -3.36 -9.88 32.35
C PRO A 703 -3.10 -11.34 32.03
N ARG A 704 -2.01 -11.63 31.31
CA ARG A 704 -1.61 -13.01 30.99
C ARG A 704 -1.30 -13.71 32.31
N ALA A 705 -2.29 -14.40 32.88
CA ALA A 705 -2.27 -14.90 34.25
C ALA A 705 -1.17 -15.94 34.51
N ASP A 706 -0.58 -16.53 33.47
CA ASP A 706 0.40 -17.62 33.59
C ASP A 706 1.62 -17.45 32.66
N TRP A 707 2.28 -16.28 32.69
CA TRP A 707 3.53 -16.11 31.95
C TRP A 707 4.73 -16.72 32.72
N LYS A 708 4.90 -18.05 32.64
CA LYS A 708 6.13 -18.77 33.03
C LYS A 708 7.23 -18.61 31.96
N ALA A 709 7.55 -17.39 31.55
CA ALA A 709 8.68 -17.15 30.66
C ALA A 709 9.99 -17.14 31.45
N GLU A 710 11.03 -17.70 30.84
CA GLU A 710 12.40 -17.62 31.34
C GLU A 710 12.83 -16.16 31.48
N THR A 711 13.65 -15.89 32.49
CA THR A 711 14.28 -14.58 32.67
C THR A 711 15.36 -14.40 31.61
N LEU A 712 15.32 -13.28 30.88
CA LEU A 712 16.35 -12.89 29.92
C LEU A 712 17.43 -12.05 30.61
N VAL A 713 16.99 -11.06 31.39
CA VAL A 713 17.85 -10.13 32.13
C VAL A 713 17.41 -10.12 33.58
N ALA A 714 18.34 -10.31 34.51
CA ALA A 714 18.13 -10.01 35.91
C ALA A 714 19.13 -8.92 36.33
N PHE A 715 18.70 -7.97 37.14
CA PHE A 715 19.59 -6.95 37.67
C PHE A 715 19.37 -6.80 39.17
N ASP A 716 20.49 -6.69 39.88
CA ASP A 716 20.51 -6.32 41.29
C ASP A 716 20.16 -4.82 41.44
N GLU A 717 20.24 -4.29 42.66
CA GLU A 717 20.11 -2.84 42.84
C GLU A 717 21.26 -2.13 42.11
N LEU A 718 20.91 -1.39 41.05
CA LEU A 718 21.88 -0.65 40.26
C LEU A 718 21.95 0.79 40.76
N THR A 719 23.15 1.28 41.03
CA THR A 719 23.37 2.71 41.30
C THR A 719 24.28 3.29 40.24
N LYS A 720 23.95 4.47 39.73
CA LYS A 720 24.80 5.25 38.83
C LYS A 720 24.93 6.68 39.37
N ARG A 721 26.17 7.12 39.56
CA ARG A 721 26.48 8.47 40.05
C ARG A 721 27.17 9.29 38.98
N TYR A 722 26.65 10.49 38.77
CA TYR A 722 27.24 11.58 38.02
C TYR A 722 27.53 12.74 38.97
N GLU A 723 28.28 13.73 38.51
CA GLU A 723 28.47 14.96 39.27
C GLU A 723 27.11 15.65 39.50
N GLY A 724 26.65 15.70 40.75
CA GLY A 724 25.37 16.32 41.13
C GLY A 724 24.10 15.49 40.88
N PHE A 725 24.21 14.27 40.31
CA PHE A 725 23.06 13.40 40.04
C PHE A 725 23.30 11.94 40.47
N GLU A 726 22.31 11.34 41.13
CA GLU A 726 22.31 9.92 41.52
C GLU A 726 21.07 9.20 41.01
N LEU A 727 21.26 8.08 40.30
CA LEU A 727 20.20 7.15 39.92
C LEU A 727 20.33 5.86 40.73
N VAL A 728 19.25 5.44 41.35
CA VAL A 728 19.09 4.11 41.98
C VAL A 728 17.97 3.36 41.25
N VAL A 729 18.24 2.15 40.78
CA VAL A 729 17.22 1.26 40.19
C VAL A 729 17.13 0.03 41.06
N HIS A 730 15.95 -0.20 41.64
CA HIS A 730 15.73 -1.36 42.51
C HIS A 730 15.78 -2.68 41.73
N PRO A 731 16.07 -3.82 42.39
CA PRO A 731 16.23 -5.10 41.73
C PRO A 731 15.01 -5.50 40.88
N GLY A 732 15.27 -6.07 39.71
CA GLY A 732 14.22 -6.40 38.76
C GLY A 732 14.65 -7.46 37.74
N ARG A 733 13.68 -7.91 36.93
CA ARG A 733 13.90 -8.91 35.88
C ARG A 733 13.05 -8.62 34.65
N LEU A 734 13.63 -8.84 33.47
CA LEU A 734 12.97 -8.79 32.17
C LEU A 734 12.81 -10.21 31.64
N ARG A 735 11.61 -10.60 31.22
CA ARG A 735 11.30 -11.95 30.73
C ARG A 735 11.42 -12.03 29.22
N LYS A 736 11.75 -13.22 28.67
CA LYS A 736 11.76 -13.44 27.22
C LYS A 736 10.37 -13.19 26.61
N GLY A 737 10.32 -12.34 25.59
CA GLY A 737 9.09 -12.01 24.87
C GLY A 737 8.20 -10.98 25.58
N GLU A 738 8.65 -10.42 26.71
CA GLU A 738 7.96 -9.37 27.43
C GLU A 738 8.27 -8.00 26.83
N VAL A 739 7.27 -7.14 26.72
CA VAL A 739 7.47 -5.75 26.35
C VAL A 739 7.28 -4.86 27.56
N VAL A 740 8.36 -4.25 28.04
CA VAL A 740 8.38 -3.40 29.23
C VAL A 740 8.40 -1.94 28.82
N GLY A 741 7.37 -1.18 29.20
CA GLY A 741 7.37 0.27 29.05
C GLY A 741 8.13 0.94 30.20
N VAL A 742 8.75 2.09 29.96
CA VAL A 742 9.43 2.87 30.99
C VAL A 742 8.85 4.27 31.01
N VAL A 743 8.35 4.69 32.17
CA VAL A 743 7.69 5.99 32.37
C VAL A 743 8.31 6.74 33.53
N GLY A 744 8.27 8.07 33.47
CA GLY A 744 8.71 8.95 34.56
C GLY A 744 9.09 10.35 34.06
N PRO A 745 9.25 11.33 34.96
CA PRO A 745 9.67 12.69 34.59
C PRO A 745 11.01 12.72 33.83
N ASN A 746 11.27 13.82 33.14
CA ASN A 746 12.58 14.04 32.51
C ASN A 746 13.68 14.17 33.57
N ALA A 747 14.92 13.86 33.18
CA ALA A 747 16.10 13.91 34.06
C ALA A 747 16.00 13.04 35.34
N THR A 748 15.25 11.94 35.30
CA THR A 748 15.17 10.93 36.38
C THR A 748 16.05 9.70 36.13
N GLY A 749 16.82 9.67 35.03
CA GLY A 749 17.76 8.59 34.73
C GLY A 749 17.23 7.44 33.85
N LYS A 750 16.08 7.62 33.17
CA LYS A 750 15.52 6.62 32.23
C LYS A 750 16.53 6.21 31.14
N THR A 751 17.05 7.19 30.39
CA THR A 751 18.06 6.96 29.35
C THR A 751 19.35 6.37 29.90
N THR A 752 19.78 6.79 31.10
CA THR A 752 20.92 6.20 31.81
C THR A 752 20.70 4.71 32.08
N PHE A 753 19.51 4.32 32.54
CA PHE A 753 19.15 2.91 32.72
C PHE A 753 19.16 2.13 31.40
N VAL A 754 18.61 2.69 30.32
CA VAL A 754 18.65 2.07 28.99
C VAL A 754 20.09 1.87 28.53
N LYS A 755 20.97 2.86 28.68
CA LYS A 755 22.39 2.77 28.33
C LYS A 755 23.15 1.73 29.16
N MET A 756 22.78 1.57 30.44
CA MET A 756 23.33 0.50 31.28
C MET A 756 22.96 -0.89 30.74
N LEU A 757 21.71 -1.07 30.30
CA LEU A 757 21.28 -2.33 29.67
C LEU A 757 21.85 -2.53 28.26
N ALA A 758 22.15 -1.44 27.55
CA ALA A 758 22.81 -1.46 26.24
C ALA A 758 24.31 -1.79 26.33
N GLY A 759 24.90 -1.69 27.53
CA GLY A 759 26.35 -1.82 27.75
C GLY A 759 27.17 -0.59 27.36
N GLU A 760 26.52 0.55 27.07
CA GLU A 760 27.19 1.82 26.76
C GLU A 760 27.70 2.54 28.02
N GLU A 761 27.06 2.29 29.17
CA GLU A 761 27.46 2.86 30.46
C GLU A 761 27.53 1.77 31.54
N ALA A 762 28.61 1.71 32.31
CA ALA A 762 28.68 0.80 33.46
C ALA A 762 27.98 1.40 34.69
N PRO A 763 27.27 0.60 35.50
CA PRO A 763 26.77 1.05 36.80
C PRO A 763 27.94 1.40 37.74
N THR A 764 27.72 2.34 38.66
CA THR A 764 28.67 2.65 39.75
C THR A 764 28.70 1.54 40.80
N SER A 765 27.54 0.95 41.11
CA SER A 765 27.42 -0.25 41.94
C SER A 765 26.23 -1.12 41.48
N GLY A 766 26.27 -2.40 41.81
CA GLY A 766 25.32 -3.40 41.32
C GLY A 766 25.79 -4.07 40.03
N ALA A 767 25.12 -5.15 39.62
CA ALA A 767 25.44 -5.90 38.43
C ALA A 767 24.18 -6.26 37.64
N VAL A 768 24.31 -6.28 36.32
CA VAL A 768 23.29 -6.83 35.41
C VAL A 768 23.76 -8.22 35.01
N GLN A 769 22.94 -9.24 35.26
CA GLN A 769 23.25 -10.64 35.05
C GLN A 769 22.58 -11.18 33.78
N GLY A 770 23.39 -11.82 32.94
CA GLY A 770 23.00 -12.55 31.73
C GLY A 770 23.85 -12.16 30.51
N LYS A 771 23.61 -12.81 29.37
CA LYS A 771 24.23 -12.48 28.08
C LYS A 771 23.13 -12.43 27.03
N TRP A 772 23.03 -11.30 26.34
CA TRP A 772 22.02 -11.05 25.31
C TRP A 772 22.61 -10.14 24.24
N GLN A 773 22.07 -10.24 23.03
CA GLN A 773 22.33 -9.27 21.97
C GLN A 773 21.36 -8.10 22.09
N VAL A 774 21.89 -6.88 21.99
CA VAL A 774 21.12 -5.64 22.10
C VAL A 774 20.95 -5.01 20.72
N SER A 775 19.73 -4.57 20.41
CA SER A 775 19.49 -3.56 19.37
C SER A 775 18.95 -2.30 20.02
N TYR A 776 19.62 -1.16 19.80
CA TYR A 776 19.31 0.10 20.48
C TYR A 776 18.96 1.22 19.47
N LYS A 777 17.82 1.87 19.69
CA LYS A 777 17.45 3.16 19.11
C LYS A 777 17.66 4.25 20.19
N PRO A 778 18.63 5.17 20.01
CA PRO A 778 18.87 6.25 20.97
C PRO A 778 17.84 7.38 20.87
N GLN A 779 17.69 8.16 21.95
CA GLN A 779 16.76 9.29 22.02
C GLN A 779 17.04 10.34 20.93
N TYR A 780 18.29 10.82 20.87
CA TYR A 780 18.76 11.80 19.90
C TYR A 780 19.32 11.11 18.66
N LEU A 781 18.84 11.50 17.48
CA LEU A 781 19.27 10.98 16.20
C LEU A 781 20.02 12.05 15.42
N GLU A 782 21.19 11.71 14.91
CA GLU A 782 21.97 12.56 14.00
C GLU A 782 22.04 11.90 12.62
N ALA A 783 21.80 12.68 11.56
CA ALA A 783 21.87 12.22 10.18
C ALA A 783 23.32 12.23 9.67
N VAL A 784 24.20 11.42 10.28
CA VAL A 784 25.65 11.39 9.99
C VAL A 784 26.02 10.39 8.89
N TYR A 785 25.04 9.66 8.33
CA TYR A 785 25.30 8.65 7.30
C TYR A 785 25.36 9.27 5.90
N GLU A 786 26.50 9.09 5.22
CA GLU A 786 26.66 9.43 3.81
C GLU A 786 26.18 8.26 2.93
N GLY A 787 25.01 8.42 2.33
CA GLY A 787 24.43 7.45 1.40
C GLY A 787 22.92 7.36 1.49
N THR A 788 22.35 6.39 0.79
CA THR A 788 20.89 6.20 0.75
C THR A 788 20.38 5.41 1.96
N VAL A 789 19.09 5.58 2.28
CA VAL A 789 18.40 4.79 3.31
C VAL A 789 18.50 3.28 3.03
N GLY A 790 18.42 2.87 1.77
CA GLY A 790 18.52 1.48 1.38
C GLY A 790 19.89 0.88 1.66
N ASP A 791 20.96 1.65 1.44
CA ASP A 791 22.33 1.22 1.74
C ASP A 791 22.57 1.15 3.26
N LEU A 792 22.04 2.11 4.02
CA LEU A 792 22.07 2.07 5.48
C LEU A 792 21.35 0.83 6.04
N LEU A 793 20.17 0.51 5.51
CA LEU A 793 19.42 -0.68 5.93
C LEU A 793 20.16 -1.98 5.55
N ARG A 794 20.66 -2.10 4.31
CA ARG A 794 21.41 -3.29 3.88
C ARG A 794 22.70 -3.49 4.66
N SER A 795 23.43 -2.42 4.97
CA SER A 795 24.66 -2.50 5.77
C SER A 795 24.39 -2.89 7.23
N ALA A 796 23.32 -2.37 7.84
CA ALA A 796 23.01 -2.63 9.25
C ALA A 796 22.22 -3.93 9.50
N VAL A 797 21.37 -4.35 8.55
CA VAL A 797 20.40 -5.46 8.71
C VAL A 797 20.81 -6.69 7.85
N GLY A 798 21.75 -6.52 6.92
CA GLY A 798 22.23 -7.60 6.05
C GLY A 798 21.13 -8.15 5.13
N LYS A 799 21.15 -9.47 4.88
CA LYS A 799 20.21 -10.14 3.96
C LYS A 799 18.74 -10.00 4.35
N LYS A 800 18.43 -9.73 5.63
CA LYS A 800 17.05 -9.49 6.09
C LYS A 800 16.44 -8.25 5.43
N ALA A 801 17.25 -7.26 5.04
CA ALA A 801 16.79 -6.01 4.43
C ALA A 801 16.01 -6.21 3.12
N ASP A 802 16.34 -7.25 2.36
CA ASP A 802 15.70 -7.58 1.08
C ASP A 802 14.64 -8.69 1.22
N SER A 803 14.31 -9.10 2.45
CA SER A 803 13.29 -10.13 2.69
C SER A 803 11.87 -9.56 2.56
N GLY A 804 10.95 -10.37 2.02
CA GLY A 804 9.53 -10.00 1.95
C GLY A 804 8.92 -9.74 3.34
N TYR A 805 9.42 -10.43 4.38
CA TYR A 805 9.02 -10.18 5.77
C TYR A 805 9.37 -8.76 6.23
N PHE A 806 10.64 -8.35 6.07
CA PHE A 806 11.11 -7.03 6.49
C PHE A 806 10.37 -5.93 5.73
N GLU A 807 10.12 -6.15 4.44
CA GLU A 807 9.33 -5.23 3.64
C GLU A 807 7.88 -5.08 4.15
N THR A 808 7.15 -6.19 4.29
CA THR A 808 5.72 -6.16 4.62
C THR A 808 5.45 -5.80 6.08
N GLU A 809 6.29 -6.24 7.01
CA GLU A 809 6.04 -6.07 8.45
C GLU A 809 6.69 -4.84 9.05
N ILE A 810 7.77 -4.31 8.46
CA ILE A 810 8.52 -3.17 9.01
C ILE A 810 8.53 -1.99 8.04
N LEU A 811 9.02 -2.16 6.81
CA LEU A 811 9.22 -1.02 5.89
C LEU A 811 7.91 -0.41 5.37
N GLN A 812 6.92 -1.22 5.05
CA GLN A 812 5.61 -0.73 4.56
C GLN A 812 4.82 -0.02 5.67
N PRO A 813 4.62 -0.60 6.88
CA PRO A 813 3.87 0.06 7.96
C PRO A 813 4.52 1.37 8.43
N LEU A 814 5.86 1.39 8.55
CA LEU A 814 6.62 2.59 8.89
C LEU A 814 6.79 3.55 7.69
N LYS A 815 6.23 3.24 6.52
CA LYS A 815 6.36 4.00 5.26
C LYS A 815 7.82 4.37 4.91
N VAL A 816 8.76 3.47 5.19
CA VAL A 816 10.20 3.61 4.86
C VAL A 816 10.49 3.11 3.45
N LYS A 817 9.69 2.17 2.90
CA LYS A 817 9.90 1.60 1.56
C LYS A 817 10.01 2.66 0.46
N GLY A 818 9.22 3.74 0.53
CA GLY A 818 9.27 4.84 -0.44
C GLY A 818 10.49 5.76 -0.31
N MET A 819 11.35 5.55 0.70
CA MET A 819 12.50 6.40 1.02
C MET A 819 13.84 5.70 0.77
N MET A 820 13.83 4.44 0.30
CA MET A 820 15.05 3.62 0.12
C MET A 820 16.12 4.32 -0.73
N GLU A 821 15.73 5.07 -1.74
CA GLU A 821 16.64 5.77 -2.66
C GLU A 821 17.01 7.20 -2.21
N ARG A 822 16.50 7.66 -1.07
CA ARG A 822 16.77 9.01 -0.55
C ARG A 822 18.02 9.03 0.30
N ASP A 823 18.74 10.15 0.24
CA ASP A 823 19.89 10.41 1.10
C ASP A 823 19.45 10.65 2.54
N VAL A 824 20.11 10.00 3.50
CA VAL A 824 19.77 10.08 4.93
C VAL A 824 19.85 11.52 5.46
N SER A 825 20.79 12.32 4.96
CA SER A 825 20.97 13.74 5.32
C SER A 825 19.80 14.65 4.91
N THR A 826 18.94 14.19 4.00
CA THR A 826 17.77 14.96 3.50
C THR A 826 16.47 14.60 4.21
N LEU A 827 16.50 13.65 5.15
CA LEU A 827 15.32 13.22 5.87
C LEU A 827 14.89 14.26 6.90
N SER A 828 13.58 14.47 7.04
CA SER A 828 13.01 15.18 8.18
C SER A 828 13.16 14.37 9.48
N GLY A 829 13.01 15.03 10.64
CA GLY A 829 13.12 14.35 11.95
C GLY A 829 12.19 13.14 12.08
N GLY A 830 10.92 13.26 11.66
CA GLY A 830 9.96 12.14 11.67
C GLY A 830 10.26 11.04 10.64
N GLU A 831 10.91 11.36 9.52
CA GLU A 831 11.38 10.36 8.55
C GLU A 831 12.59 9.61 9.11
N LEU A 832 13.56 10.33 9.65
CA LEU A 832 14.75 9.77 10.29
C LEU A 832 14.36 8.87 11.48
N GLN A 833 13.38 9.29 12.28
CA GLN A 833 12.83 8.49 13.37
C GLN A 833 12.26 7.15 12.88
N ARG A 834 11.48 7.14 11.80
CA ARG A 834 10.92 5.89 11.23
C ARG A 834 12.00 4.96 10.68
N VAL A 835 13.05 5.52 10.06
CA VAL A 835 14.22 4.76 9.64
C VAL A 835 14.97 4.18 10.84
N ALA A 836 15.16 4.94 11.92
CA ALA A 836 15.82 4.47 13.13
C ALA A 836 15.05 3.33 13.82
N ILE A 837 13.71 3.42 13.88
CA ILE A 837 12.86 2.33 14.38
C ILE A 837 13.01 1.09 13.48
N ALA A 838 12.97 1.25 12.15
CA ALA A 838 13.14 0.14 11.21
C ALA A 838 14.51 -0.54 11.32
N LEU A 839 15.59 0.24 11.50
CA LEU A 839 16.94 -0.27 11.75
C LEU A 839 17.01 -1.06 13.05
N CYS A 840 16.43 -0.52 14.13
CA CYS A 840 16.40 -1.17 15.42
C CYS A 840 15.66 -2.51 15.35
N LEU A 841 14.48 -2.55 14.74
CA LEU A 841 13.67 -3.76 14.59
C LEU A 841 14.26 -4.77 13.58
N GLY A 842 15.05 -4.31 12.60
CA GLY A 842 15.65 -5.19 11.59
C GLY A 842 16.85 -5.98 12.07
N ARG A 843 17.60 -5.45 13.05
CA ARG A 843 18.76 -6.13 13.64
C ARG A 843 18.31 -7.39 14.39
N ASP A 844 19.12 -8.43 14.33
CA ASP A 844 18.91 -9.63 15.13
C ASP A 844 19.40 -9.36 16.55
N ALA A 845 18.48 -9.34 17.52
CA ALA A 845 18.79 -9.07 18.92
C ALA A 845 17.83 -9.86 19.84
N ASP A 846 18.26 -10.09 21.08
CA ASP A 846 17.42 -10.72 22.10
C ASP A 846 16.57 -9.68 22.85
N ILE A 847 17.12 -8.46 22.99
CA ILE A 847 16.45 -7.30 23.57
C ILE A 847 16.53 -6.08 22.65
N TYR A 848 15.39 -5.41 22.49
CA TYR A 848 15.25 -4.19 21.70
C TYR A 848 14.99 -3.03 22.64
N LEU A 849 15.89 -2.05 22.63
CA LEU A 849 15.84 -0.86 23.47
C LEU A 849 15.42 0.32 22.59
N LEU A 850 14.27 0.92 22.86
CA LEU A 850 13.77 2.08 22.11
C LEU A 850 13.56 3.26 23.03
N ASP A 851 14.41 4.27 22.91
CA ASP A 851 14.31 5.50 23.70
C ASP A 851 13.58 6.60 22.90
N GLU A 852 12.40 6.98 23.39
CA GLU A 852 11.43 7.90 22.79
C GLU A 852 11.15 7.63 21.31
N PRO A 853 10.60 6.44 20.95
CA PRO A 853 10.22 6.13 19.58
C PRO A 853 9.10 7.02 19.04
N SER A 854 8.24 7.62 19.89
CA SER A 854 7.14 8.50 19.44
C SER A 854 7.58 9.91 19.03
N ALA A 855 8.81 10.32 19.33
CA ALA A 855 9.31 11.67 19.07
C ALA A 855 9.21 12.04 17.57
N TYR A 856 8.83 13.29 17.27
CA TYR A 856 8.63 13.83 15.91
C TYR A 856 7.58 13.12 15.03
N LEU A 857 6.97 12.03 15.51
CA LEU A 857 5.92 11.32 14.79
C LEU A 857 4.57 11.99 15.04
N ASP A 858 3.77 12.10 13.98
CA ASP A 858 2.36 12.48 14.12
C ASP A 858 1.53 11.35 14.78
N SER A 859 0.32 11.69 15.20
CA SER A 859 -0.60 10.78 15.86
C SER A 859 -0.85 9.47 15.10
N ASN A 860 -0.85 9.45 13.76
CA ASN A 860 -1.00 8.21 13.01
C ASN A 860 0.31 7.41 12.98
N GLN A 861 1.43 8.09 12.71
CA GLN A 861 2.74 7.47 12.65
C GLN A 861 3.14 6.83 14.00
N ARG A 862 2.81 7.47 15.13
CA ARG A 862 2.98 6.90 16.47
C ARG A 862 2.26 5.57 16.63
N MET A 863 1.02 5.49 16.20
CA MET A 863 0.16 4.32 16.38
C MET A 863 0.62 3.17 15.48
N GLU A 864 1.02 3.47 14.24
CA GLU A 864 1.62 2.47 13.35
C GLU A 864 2.98 1.99 13.87
N ALA A 865 3.80 2.87 14.44
CA ALA A 865 5.06 2.50 15.08
C ALA A 865 4.84 1.59 16.29
N ALA A 866 3.93 1.95 17.21
CA ALA A 866 3.58 1.12 18.36
C ALA A 866 3.09 -0.28 17.94
N ARG A 867 2.19 -0.35 16.94
CA ARG A 867 1.70 -1.62 16.38
C ARG A 867 2.81 -2.44 15.73
N THR A 868 3.71 -1.79 15.01
CA THR A 868 4.84 -2.45 14.33
C THR A 868 5.79 -3.04 15.36
N ILE A 869 6.21 -2.23 16.34
CA ILE A 869 7.07 -2.68 17.45
C ILE A 869 6.41 -3.88 18.14
N ARG A 870 5.15 -3.73 18.56
CA ARG A 870 4.42 -4.80 19.24
C ARG A 870 4.38 -6.09 18.43
N ARG A 871 4.02 -5.99 17.14
CA ARG A 871 3.89 -7.16 16.26
C ARG A 871 5.23 -7.87 16.06
N VAL A 872 6.32 -7.12 15.86
CA VAL A 872 7.66 -7.68 15.71
C VAL A 872 8.08 -8.40 17.00
N MET A 873 7.88 -7.77 18.18
CA MET A 873 8.18 -8.42 19.47
C MET A 873 7.39 -9.71 19.66
N GLU A 874 6.08 -9.71 19.37
CA GLU A 874 5.23 -10.90 19.51
C GLU A 874 5.60 -12.02 18.53
N ARG A 875 5.88 -11.68 17.27
CA ARG A 875 6.12 -12.67 16.20
C ARG A 875 7.50 -13.31 16.29
N GLU A 876 8.50 -12.54 16.72
CA GLU A 876 9.87 -13.02 16.89
C GLU A 876 10.15 -13.50 18.33
N ALA A 877 9.16 -13.42 19.22
CA ALA A 877 9.28 -13.74 20.65
C ALA A 877 10.46 -13.01 21.32
N ARG A 878 10.63 -11.72 21.00
CA ARG A 878 11.72 -10.86 21.47
C ARG A 878 11.29 -9.94 22.60
N THR A 879 12.25 -9.55 23.43
CA THR A 879 12.00 -8.68 24.59
C THR A 879 12.17 -7.23 24.18
N GLY A 880 11.26 -6.36 24.59
CA GLY A 880 11.33 -4.92 24.31
C GLY A 880 11.42 -4.10 25.60
N LEU A 881 12.26 -3.05 25.61
CA LEU A 881 12.22 -1.98 26.60
C LEU A 881 11.96 -0.65 25.89
N ILE A 882 10.80 -0.05 26.13
CA ILE A 882 10.35 1.15 25.43
C ILE A 882 10.21 2.30 26.41
N VAL A 883 11.05 3.31 26.28
CA VAL A 883 10.92 4.57 27.01
C VAL A 883 10.06 5.50 26.19
N ASP A 884 8.93 5.94 26.73
CA ASP A 884 8.11 6.95 26.08
C ASP A 884 7.31 7.76 27.11
N HIS A 885 6.75 8.87 26.66
CA HIS A 885 5.89 9.75 27.46
C HIS A 885 4.44 9.73 26.99
N ASP A 886 4.16 9.16 25.80
CA ASP A 886 2.82 9.02 25.23
C ASP A 886 2.10 7.82 25.87
N VAL A 887 1.07 8.11 26.66
CA VAL A 887 0.28 7.08 27.37
C VAL A 887 -0.39 6.10 26.40
N TYR A 888 -0.79 6.55 25.21
CA TYR A 888 -1.46 5.69 24.24
C TYR A 888 -0.45 4.76 23.58
N PHE A 889 0.72 5.29 23.26
CA PHE A 889 1.83 4.49 22.73
C PHE A 889 2.19 3.36 23.68
N LEU A 890 2.33 3.67 24.97
CA LEU A 890 2.66 2.71 26.01
C LEU A 890 1.55 1.69 26.27
N ASP A 891 0.27 2.12 26.28
CA ASP A 891 -0.90 1.23 26.42
C ASP A 891 -0.97 0.21 25.28
N MET A 892 -0.56 0.59 24.06
CA MET A 892 -0.60 -0.29 22.89
C MET A 892 0.59 -1.26 22.83
N VAL A 893 1.76 -0.85 23.29
CA VAL A 893 3.00 -1.61 23.11
C VAL A 893 3.35 -2.50 24.31
N SER A 894 3.06 -2.06 25.54
CA SER A 894 3.63 -2.64 26.76
C SER A 894 2.77 -3.74 27.39
N ASP A 895 3.42 -4.71 28.03
CA ASP A 895 2.81 -5.72 28.90
C ASP A 895 2.97 -5.38 30.40
N SER A 896 4.10 -4.74 30.73
CA SER A 896 4.47 -4.30 32.09
C SER A 896 5.14 -2.93 32.03
N LEU A 897 5.30 -2.28 33.18
CA LEU A 897 5.86 -0.93 33.30
C LEU A 897 6.91 -0.82 34.38
N MET A 898 8.01 -0.14 34.08
CA MET A 898 8.93 0.41 35.07
C MET A 898 8.61 1.89 35.29
N VAL A 899 8.56 2.29 36.56
CA VAL A 899 8.20 3.65 36.97
C VAL A 899 9.42 4.33 37.57
N PHE A 900 9.80 5.46 36.98
CA PHE A 900 10.88 6.32 37.45
C PHE A 900 10.30 7.54 38.17
N SER A 901 10.85 7.81 39.35
CA SER A 901 10.48 8.91 40.24
C SER A 901 11.72 9.64 40.75
N GLY A 902 11.54 10.71 41.53
CA GLY A 902 12.61 11.47 42.15
C GLY A 902 12.62 12.96 41.82
N ASP A 903 13.74 13.63 42.15
CA ASP A 903 13.96 15.06 41.92
C ASP A 903 14.75 15.24 40.60
N PRO A 904 14.12 15.79 39.52
CA PRO A 904 14.74 15.93 38.21
C PRO A 904 16.13 16.59 38.27
N GLY A 905 17.13 15.92 37.70
CA GLY A 905 18.51 16.42 37.66
C GLY A 905 19.30 16.29 38.96
N ARG A 906 18.72 15.75 40.04
CA ARG A 906 19.42 15.47 41.30
C ARG A 906 19.38 14.01 41.74
N ARG A 907 18.19 13.41 41.79
CA ARG A 907 18.02 12.02 42.25
C ARG A 907 16.92 11.33 41.48
N GLY A 908 17.23 10.19 40.87
CA GLY A 908 16.29 9.29 40.22
C GLY A 908 16.13 7.97 40.97
N VAL A 909 14.90 7.46 41.04
CA VAL A 909 14.58 6.13 41.57
C VAL A 909 13.75 5.36 40.55
N GLY A 910 14.25 4.22 40.08
CA GLY A 910 13.54 3.31 39.17
C GLY A 910 13.01 2.08 39.91
N GLU A 911 11.73 1.77 39.72
CA GLU A 911 11.06 0.60 40.29
C GLU A 911 10.35 -0.24 39.20
N GLY A 912 10.25 -1.55 39.42
CA GLY A 912 9.54 -2.49 38.54
C GLY A 912 10.48 -3.50 37.85
N PRO A 913 10.03 -4.21 36.80
CA PRO A 913 8.75 -4.04 36.11
C PRO A 913 7.52 -4.49 36.92
N PHE A 914 6.48 -3.67 36.94
CA PHE A 914 5.17 -3.97 37.52
C PHE A 914 4.16 -4.38 36.43
N PRO A 915 3.14 -5.20 36.74
CA PRO A 915 2.01 -5.40 35.85
C PRO A 915 1.41 -4.06 35.39
N MET A 916 0.95 -3.97 34.15
CA MET A 916 0.51 -2.71 33.52
C MET A 916 -0.41 -1.86 34.41
N ARG A 917 -1.42 -2.47 35.03
CA ARG A 917 -2.38 -1.76 35.90
C ARG A 917 -1.69 -1.15 37.13
N GLU A 918 -0.86 -1.93 37.82
CA GLU A 918 -0.14 -1.45 39.00
C GLU A 918 0.85 -0.33 38.63
N GLY A 919 1.64 -0.54 37.57
CA GLY A 919 2.61 0.45 37.09
C GLY A 919 1.94 1.77 36.67
N MET A 920 0.84 1.69 35.91
CA MET A 920 0.08 2.89 35.53
C MET A 920 -0.56 3.57 36.74
N ASN A 921 -1.13 2.83 37.70
CA ASN A 921 -1.69 3.42 38.91
C ASN A 921 -0.64 4.19 39.71
N ARG A 922 0.57 3.62 39.89
CA ARG A 922 1.70 4.30 40.55
C ARG A 922 2.11 5.57 39.80
N PHE A 923 2.32 5.47 38.50
CA PHE A 923 2.73 6.59 37.65
C PHE A 923 1.69 7.71 37.64
N LEU A 924 0.42 7.40 37.36
CA LEU A 924 -0.65 8.38 37.25
C LEU A 924 -1.02 9.02 38.59
N LYS A 925 -0.85 8.29 39.71
CA LYS A 925 -0.95 8.84 41.06
C LYS A 925 0.09 9.93 41.30
N MET A 926 1.33 9.72 40.87
CA MET A 926 2.37 10.75 40.97
C MET A 926 2.03 11.98 40.13
N VAL A 927 1.47 11.78 38.93
CA VAL A 927 1.04 12.88 38.04
C VAL A 927 -0.21 13.60 38.55
N GLY A 928 -1.05 12.92 39.33
CA GLY A 928 -2.29 13.46 39.89
C GLY A 928 -3.47 13.48 38.91
N ILE A 929 -3.45 12.61 37.90
CA ILE A 929 -4.51 12.49 36.87
C ILE A 929 -5.08 11.09 36.81
N THR A 930 -6.34 10.98 36.42
CA THR A 930 -7.02 9.69 36.28
C THR A 930 -7.40 9.43 34.82
N PHE A 931 -7.35 8.17 34.43
CA PHE A 931 -7.79 7.68 33.13
C PHE A 931 -8.91 6.66 33.29
N ARG A 932 -9.89 6.74 32.38
CA ARG A 932 -10.95 5.73 32.20
C ARG A 932 -10.89 5.13 30.80
N ARG A 933 -11.65 4.08 30.53
CA ARG A 933 -11.84 3.57 29.16
C ARG A 933 -12.99 4.33 28.48
N ASP A 934 -12.77 4.76 27.24
CA ASP A 934 -13.85 5.27 26.39
C ASP A 934 -14.71 4.10 25.89
N ALA A 935 -16.03 4.23 25.98
CA ALA A 935 -16.96 3.13 25.67
C ALA A 935 -16.96 2.71 24.19
N ASP A 936 -16.61 3.63 23.27
CA ASP A 936 -16.72 3.36 21.83
C ASP A 936 -15.43 2.76 21.25
N THR A 937 -14.29 3.14 21.83
CA THR A 937 -12.96 2.84 21.27
C THR A 937 -12.05 2.05 22.21
N ASN A 938 -12.46 1.85 23.47
CA ASN A 938 -11.64 1.33 24.55
C ASN A 938 -10.32 2.09 24.76
N ARG A 939 -10.15 3.30 24.22
CA ARG A 939 -8.92 4.07 24.43
C ARG A 939 -8.83 4.56 25.89
N PRO A 940 -7.62 4.73 26.45
CA PRO A 940 -7.44 5.45 27.70
C PRO A 940 -7.89 6.91 27.52
N ARG A 941 -8.82 7.39 28.33
CA ARG A 941 -9.33 8.75 28.28
C ARG A 941 -9.06 9.46 29.59
N ILE A 942 -8.32 10.56 29.51
CA ILE A 942 -8.02 11.42 30.66
C ILE A 942 -9.31 12.07 31.17
N ASN A 943 -9.50 12.08 32.49
CA ASN A 943 -10.59 12.84 33.09
C ASN A 943 -10.22 14.31 33.24
N LYS A 944 -11.20 15.20 33.05
CA LYS A 944 -11.05 16.60 33.46
C LYS A 944 -10.83 16.64 34.97
N LEU A 945 -9.91 17.48 35.40
CA LEU A 945 -9.55 17.61 36.82
C LEU A 945 -10.76 18.00 37.65
N ASP A 946 -10.84 17.41 38.85
CA ASP A 946 -11.89 17.66 39.85
C ASP A 946 -13.31 17.33 39.37
N SER A 947 -13.43 16.70 38.19
CA SER A 947 -14.69 16.11 37.75
C SER A 947 -15.14 15.02 38.73
N ARG A 948 -16.44 14.72 38.74
CA ARG A 948 -17.01 13.69 39.62
C ARG A 948 -16.23 12.37 39.53
N LEU A 949 -15.98 11.90 38.30
CA LEU A 949 -15.25 10.66 38.04
C LEU A 949 -13.77 10.72 38.44
N ASP A 950 -13.11 11.87 38.27
CA ASP A 950 -11.71 12.04 38.72
C ASP A 950 -11.60 11.92 40.25
N ARG A 951 -12.56 12.49 40.99
CA ARG A 951 -12.62 12.40 42.45
C ARG A 951 -12.92 10.98 42.93
N GLU A 952 -13.89 10.31 42.31
CA GLU A 952 -14.23 8.91 42.62
C GLU A 952 -13.01 7.99 42.41
N GLN A 953 -12.36 8.06 41.24
CA GLN A 953 -11.17 7.27 40.93
C GLN A 953 -9.99 7.54 41.88
N LYS A 954 -9.72 8.80 42.21
CA LYS A 954 -8.68 9.17 43.19
C LYS A 954 -8.96 8.59 44.57
N SER A 955 -10.23 8.64 45.01
CA SER A 955 -10.63 8.10 46.32
C SER A 955 -10.50 6.58 46.40
N ALA A 956 -10.76 5.88 45.30
CA ALA A 956 -10.59 4.43 45.19
C ALA A 956 -9.12 4.00 44.97
N GLY A 957 -8.19 4.94 44.71
CA GLY A 957 -6.82 4.62 44.35
C GLY A 957 -6.67 4.04 42.93
N GLU A 958 -7.71 4.13 42.10
CA GLU A 958 -7.77 3.58 40.74
C GLU A 958 -7.60 4.68 39.69
N TYR A 959 -6.35 5.09 39.50
CA TYR A 959 -5.94 6.10 38.52
C TYR A 959 -5.95 5.58 37.08
N TYR A 960 -5.91 4.26 36.88
CA TYR A 960 -5.97 3.56 35.60
C TYR A 960 -7.10 2.53 35.66
N TYR A 961 -8.07 2.64 34.74
CA TYR A 961 -9.39 1.96 34.69
C TYR A 961 -9.69 0.86 35.74
N ALA A 962 -10.82 1.02 36.43
CA ALA A 962 -11.42 -0.02 37.26
C ALA A 962 -12.09 -1.10 36.40
N THR A 963 -11.86 -2.37 36.72
CA THR A 963 -12.68 -3.50 36.24
C THR A 963 -14.07 -3.43 36.88
N GLU A 964 -15.14 -3.88 36.20
CA GLU A 964 -16.51 -3.88 36.77
C GLU A 964 -16.55 -4.58 38.14
N GLU A 965 -15.80 -5.68 38.31
CA GLU A 965 -15.64 -6.41 39.58
C GLU A 965 -15.09 -5.55 40.75
N THR A 966 -14.33 -4.48 40.47
CA THR A 966 -13.77 -3.59 41.51
C THR A 966 -14.70 -2.43 41.88
N LEU A 967 -15.63 -2.05 41.00
CA LEU A 967 -16.63 -1.02 41.30
C LEU A 967 -17.80 -1.59 42.12
N GLU A 968 -18.06 -2.90 42.02
CA GLU A 968 -19.05 -3.58 42.86
C GLU A 968 -18.53 -3.92 44.26
N ALA A 969 -17.20 -3.89 44.47
CA ALA A 969 -16.54 -4.20 45.75
C ALA A 969 -16.27 -2.96 46.64
N SER A 970 -16.46 -1.75 46.12
CA SER A 970 -16.30 -0.46 46.81
C SER A 970 -17.65 0.18 47.08
#